data_AF-A0A380QDI3-F1
#
_entry.id   AF-A0A380QDI3-F1
#
_cell.length_a   1.000
_cell.length_b   1.000
_cell.length_c   1.000
_cell.angle_alpha   90.00
_cell.angle_beta   90.00
_cell.angle_gamma   90.00
#
_symmetry.space_group_name_H-M   'P 1'
#
loop_
_entity.id
_entity.type
_entity.pdbx_description
1 polymer ?
#
loop_
_entity_poly.entity_id
_entity_poly.type
_entity_poly.pdbx_seq_one_letter_code
_entity_poly.pdbx_strand_id
1 'polypeptide(L)'
;MDINDNLHQDDLRQDDVYQKVLRLLLDEAGIVLPETELAALKQDTAIRSLLNDLLASVSAKAISLPIDSVTLAEHLALANNETVTCPSEQSIAVATEITATDNVVTDHVVTAIKAPLWMEETREQPITAIDDRQPLVSLSEEKSHEVIGSEENIVKEPDQHNERLLLAETLSAKTLSAKTPEPNPLADVLPSVDMLSPVDMLSPVDMLSPIEIHHKVPVEEESWQAMLFSPIEQHANTASSAAGTKPLRPGQIPVGMPNPANCPPQYTQPKAKINIANARVGTPFHSDVDISLDNGAKAEILDVSFAKDIGLIFDQATSSLSGTPTESGDIEATVTWSCHSAPYFSTKVLFIVNPDPRSLWKILEPPADDRYFKENVDHKLISAPGVNIAAASRRGRSHEHVGSFRDDDFFISSNRDTGWNIMLVADGAGSAKNSRKGSQIVTETVGHYLSAQLSGDKGRELKERIINWTPEDQRVVGETFIRQFHHASVIAINNIKNESLIAEETVKSYSTTLLATVSFRTGTELFAAAFWMGDGAIAAYGPVGRVRILGTPDSGEYAGQTRFLDVDAVSDPEFSKRVSIGKWTGISHLVLMTDGVSDPRFETDNGLQNPQKWDALITEISPCLSDNPQAAEQLAEWLNFFSPGNHDDRTMVVSW
;
A
#
# COMPACT_ATOMS: atom_id res chain seq x y z
N MET A 1 -0.35 -61.53 25.27
CA MET A 1 -0.10 -61.32 23.84
C MET A 1 -1.10 -60.35 23.24
N ASP A 2 -0.91 -59.04 23.36
CA ASP A 2 -0.28 -58.29 24.46
C ASP A 2 -0.77 -56.84 24.43
N ILE A 3 -0.73 -56.16 25.57
CA ILE A 3 -1.06 -54.75 25.71
C ILE A 3 0.25 -53.99 25.95
N ASN A 4 0.75 -53.32 24.90
CA ASN A 4 1.52 -52.07 24.95
C ASN A 4 2.02 -51.71 23.54
N ASP A 5 1.74 -50.49 23.09
CA ASP A 5 2.52 -49.76 22.07
C ASP A 5 2.08 -48.28 21.97
N ASN A 6 0.84 -47.94 22.36
CA ASN A 6 0.32 -46.56 22.28
C ASN A 6 0.98 -45.53 23.24
N LEU A 7 1.80 -45.93 24.21
CA LEU A 7 2.38 -44.99 25.19
C LEU A 7 3.36 -44.00 24.54
N HIS A 8 4.21 -44.45 23.62
CA HIS A 8 5.27 -43.61 23.07
C HIS A 8 4.80 -42.53 22.10
N GLN A 9 3.62 -42.65 21.51
CA GLN A 9 3.13 -41.67 20.53
C GLN A 9 2.43 -40.45 21.15
N ASP A 10 2.06 -40.52 22.43
CA ASP A 10 1.66 -39.36 23.24
C ASP A 10 2.87 -38.75 23.97
N ASP A 11 3.75 -39.57 24.56
CA ASP A 11 5.01 -39.13 25.18
C ASP A 11 5.83 -38.22 24.24
N LEU A 12 6.04 -38.65 22.98
CA LEU A 12 6.80 -37.90 21.98
C LEU A 12 6.17 -36.54 21.59
N ARG A 13 4.85 -36.38 21.76
CA ARG A 13 4.16 -35.09 21.55
C ARG A 13 4.24 -34.21 22.79
N GLN A 14 4.13 -34.80 23.98
CA GLN A 14 4.26 -34.07 25.24
C GLN A 14 5.70 -33.55 25.45
N ASP A 15 6.73 -34.32 25.07
CA ASP A 15 8.13 -33.89 25.19
C ASP A 15 8.50 -32.76 24.20
N ASP A 16 7.84 -32.65 23.04
CA ASP A 16 8.00 -31.53 22.09
C ASP A 16 7.30 -30.25 22.58
N VAL A 17 6.09 -30.36 23.14
CA VAL A 17 5.44 -29.24 23.87
C VAL A 17 6.33 -28.79 25.02
N TYR A 18 6.91 -29.73 25.77
CA TYR A 18 7.87 -29.46 26.83
C TYR A 18 9.12 -28.73 26.34
N GLN A 19 9.70 -29.12 25.20
CA GLN A 19 10.84 -28.38 24.60
C GLN A 19 10.49 -26.92 24.34
N LYS A 20 9.31 -26.68 23.77
CA LYS A 20 8.85 -25.35 23.36
C LYS A 20 8.59 -24.45 24.56
N VAL A 21 7.86 -24.95 25.56
CA VAL A 21 7.57 -24.19 26.79
C VAL A 21 8.85 -23.93 27.59
N LEU A 22 9.75 -24.92 27.74
CA LEU A 22 11.01 -24.73 28.45
C LEU A 22 11.92 -23.70 27.74
N ARG A 23 11.99 -23.72 26.41
CA ARG A 23 12.75 -22.70 25.66
C ARG A 23 12.12 -21.31 25.75
N LEU A 24 10.78 -21.19 25.69
CA LEU A 24 10.09 -19.90 25.87
C LEU A 24 10.33 -19.30 27.26
N LEU A 25 10.29 -20.12 28.33
CA LEU A 25 10.57 -19.67 29.70
C LEU A 25 12.04 -19.23 29.88
N LEU A 26 12.98 -19.89 29.20
CA LEU A 26 14.40 -19.50 29.22
C LEU A 26 14.65 -18.21 28.42
N ASP A 27 13.99 -18.02 27.27
CA ASP A 27 14.11 -16.82 26.43
C ASP A 27 13.51 -15.58 27.12
N GLU A 28 12.34 -15.70 27.74
CA GLU A 28 11.71 -14.63 28.55
C GLU A 28 12.58 -14.25 29.76
N ALA A 29 13.25 -15.23 30.38
CA ALA A 29 14.24 -15.01 31.44
C ALA A 29 15.59 -14.47 30.94
N GLY A 30 15.83 -14.41 29.62
CA GLY A 30 17.10 -14.01 29.00
C GLY A 30 18.26 -14.99 29.21
N ILE A 31 17.96 -16.27 29.49
CA ILE A 31 18.95 -17.31 29.84
C ILE A 31 19.25 -18.20 28.64
N VAL A 32 20.46 -18.07 28.08
CA VAL A 32 20.95 -18.96 27.01
C VAL A 32 21.79 -20.09 27.61
N LEU A 33 21.26 -21.32 27.60
CA LEU A 33 21.97 -22.52 28.07
C LEU A 33 22.59 -23.32 26.90
N PRO A 34 23.78 -23.93 27.09
CA PRO A 34 24.29 -24.95 26.18
C PRO A 34 23.33 -26.14 26.04
N GLU A 35 23.25 -26.79 24.87
CA GLU A 35 22.38 -27.96 24.68
C GLU A 35 22.67 -29.12 25.65
N THR A 36 23.89 -29.22 26.19
CA THR A 36 24.22 -30.20 27.24
C THR A 36 23.54 -29.91 28.58
N GLU A 37 23.38 -28.63 28.94
CA GLU A 37 22.69 -28.20 30.16
C GLU A 37 21.18 -28.18 29.93
N LEU A 38 20.72 -27.73 28.75
CA LEU A 38 19.33 -27.87 28.35
C LEU A 38 18.89 -29.34 28.35
N ALA A 39 19.74 -30.28 27.92
CA ALA A 39 19.49 -31.72 28.02
C ALA A 39 19.43 -32.25 29.45
N ALA A 40 20.11 -31.62 30.41
CA ALA A 40 19.97 -31.94 31.83
C ALA A 40 18.63 -31.44 32.38
N LEU A 41 18.22 -30.19 32.08
CA LEU A 41 16.90 -29.66 32.48
C LEU A 41 15.72 -30.46 31.87
N LYS A 42 15.91 -31.10 30.70
CA LYS A 42 14.92 -32.03 30.12
C LYS A 42 14.73 -33.31 30.94
N GLN A 43 15.74 -33.73 31.71
CA GLN A 43 15.70 -34.96 32.51
C GLN A 43 15.40 -34.71 34.00
N ASP A 44 15.45 -33.47 34.46
CA ASP A 44 15.09 -33.10 35.82
C ASP A 44 13.58 -33.34 36.09
N THR A 45 13.29 -34.15 37.11
CA THR A 45 11.92 -34.56 37.46
C THR A 45 11.13 -33.48 38.21
N ALA A 46 11.78 -32.53 38.89
CA ALA A 46 11.11 -31.42 39.54
C ALA A 46 10.68 -30.36 38.51
N ILE A 47 11.56 -30.01 37.57
CA ILE A 47 11.23 -29.14 36.43
C ILE A 47 10.13 -29.81 35.57
N ARG A 48 10.21 -31.14 35.37
CA ARG A 48 9.16 -31.90 34.68
C ARG A 48 7.80 -31.89 35.39
N SER A 49 7.75 -31.91 36.72
CA SER A 49 6.47 -31.70 37.43
C SER A 49 5.95 -30.29 37.18
N LEU A 50 6.79 -29.27 37.41
CA LEU A 50 6.37 -27.87 37.43
C LEU A 50 5.87 -27.36 36.07
N LEU A 51 6.44 -27.83 34.96
CA LEU A 51 5.90 -27.57 33.62
C LEU A 51 4.59 -28.32 33.33
N ASN A 52 4.39 -29.53 33.85
CA ASN A 52 3.12 -30.24 33.70
C ASN A 52 2.01 -29.57 34.54
N ASP A 53 2.33 -29.12 35.75
CA ASP A 53 1.42 -28.34 36.61
C ASP A 53 1.04 -27.01 35.92
N LEU A 54 2.00 -26.34 35.27
CA LEU A 54 1.76 -25.14 34.46
C LEU A 54 0.80 -25.43 33.30
N LEU A 55 1.08 -26.46 32.48
CA LEU A 55 0.26 -26.87 31.33
C LEU A 55 -1.16 -27.28 31.75
N ALA A 56 -1.30 -27.98 32.88
CA ALA A 56 -2.59 -28.33 33.46
C ALA A 56 -3.37 -27.08 33.92
N SER A 57 -2.70 -26.11 34.55
CA SER A 57 -3.34 -24.87 35.00
C SER A 57 -3.85 -24.01 33.83
N VAL A 58 -3.08 -23.91 32.74
CA VAL A 58 -3.49 -23.21 31.50
C VAL A 58 -4.69 -23.92 30.87
N SER A 59 -4.64 -25.25 30.77
CA SER A 59 -5.73 -26.06 30.19
C SER A 59 -7.02 -25.93 31.00
N ALA A 60 -6.95 -25.94 32.33
CA ALA A 60 -8.11 -25.76 33.20
C ALA A 60 -8.71 -24.34 33.10
N LYS A 61 -7.88 -23.31 32.93
CA LYS A 61 -8.32 -21.92 32.78
C LYS A 61 -9.00 -21.67 31.42
N ALA A 62 -8.54 -22.33 30.37
CA ALA A 62 -9.15 -22.28 29.03
C ALA A 62 -10.55 -22.92 28.96
N ILE A 63 -10.90 -23.83 29.88
CA ILE A 63 -12.17 -24.56 29.89
C ILE A 63 -13.25 -23.87 30.76
N SER A 64 -12.88 -22.86 31.56
CA SER A 64 -13.71 -22.35 32.67
C SER A 64 -14.19 -20.89 32.54
N LEU A 65 -13.99 -20.23 31.39
CA LEU A 65 -14.45 -18.86 31.14
C LEU A 65 -15.46 -18.80 29.98
N PRO A 66 -16.59 -18.07 30.12
CA PRO A 66 -17.44 -17.73 28.98
C PRO A 66 -16.72 -16.69 28.09
N ILE A 67 -16.98 -16.75 26.78
CA ILE A 67 -16.36 -15.85 25.81
C ILE A 67 -17.12 -14.51 25.81
N ASP A 68 -16.52 -13.50 26.43
CA ASP A 68 -16.79 -12.08 26.22
C ASP A 68 -15.45 -11.31 26.31
N SER A 69 -15.36 -10.13 25.68
CA SER A 69 -14.09 -9.47 25.36
C SER A 69 -13.31 -8.96 26.59
N VAL A 70 -12.13 -9.55 26.85
CA VAL A 70 -11.11 -9.08 27.80
C VAL A 70 -9.72 -9.27 27.17
N THR A 71 -8.79 -8.34 27.40
CA THR A 71 -7.46 -8.35 26.76
C THR A 71 -6.39 -9.08 27.58
N LEU A 72 -5.33 -9.56 26.91
CA LEU A 72 -4.22 -10.28 27.57
C LEU A 72 -3.50 -9.44 28.63
N ALA A 73 -3.52 -8.11 28.50
CA ALA A 73 -2.94 -7.20 29.49
C ALA A 73 -3.67 -7.23 30.84
N GLU A 74 -4.98 -7.43 30.84
CA GLU A 74 -5.80 -7.49 32.06
C GLU A 74 -5.56 -8.79 32.83
N HIS A 75 -5.27 -9.90 32.13
CA HIS A 75 -4.84 -11.15 32.77
C HIS A 75 -3.49 -11.03 33.50
N LEU A 76 -2.55 -10.22 32.99
CA LEU A 76 -1.29 -9.94 33.68
C LEU A 76 -1.47 -9.00 34.88
N ALA A 77 -2.43 -8.06 34.82
CA ALA A 77 -2.75 -7.16 35.93
C ALA A 77 -3.33 -7.91 37.14
N LEU A 78 -4.23 -8.89 36.92
CA LEU A 78 -4.80 -9.69 38.03
C LEU A 78 -3.80 -10.68 38.66
N ALA A 79 -2.78 -11.13 37.92
CA ALA A 79 -1.83 -12.13 38.41
C ALA A 79 -0.94 -11.64 39.58
N ASN A 80 -0.77 -10.32 39.73
CA ASN A 80 0.15 -9.73 40.72
C ASN A 80 -0.48 -9.46 42.11
N ASN A 81 -1.72 -9.91 42.38
CA ASN A 81 -2.47 -9.44 43.55
C ASN A 81 -3.11 -10.54 44.44
N GLU A 82 -2.73 -11.81 44.28
CA GLU A 82 -3.11 -12.89 45.20
C GLU A 82 -1.89 -13.48 45.94
N THR A 83 -1.89 -13.37 47.26
CA THR A 83 -0.81 -13.86 48.13
C THR A 83 -0.90 -15.36 48.36
N VAL A 84 -0.11 -16.15 47.64
CA VAL A 84 0.06 -17.59 47.93
C VAL A 84 1.00 -17.79 49.12
N THR A 85 0.53 -18.43 50.18
CA THR A 85 1.31 -18.70 51.40
C THR A 85 2.14 -19.98 51.29
N CYS A 86 3.48 -19.87 51.32
CA CYS A 86 4.38 -21.02 51.38
C CYS A 86 4.42 -21.68 52.78
N PRO A 87 4.37 -23.02 52.89
CA PRO A 87 4.83 -23.75 54.07
C PRO A 87 6.37 -23.71 54.21
N SER A 88 6.87 -23.88 55.43
CA SER A 88 8.31 -23.76 55.78
C SER A 88 9.15 -25.03 55.54
N GLU A 89 10.46 -24.86 55.39
CA GLU A 89 11.44 -25.82 54.90
C GLU A 89 11.89 -26.93 55.88
N GLN A 90 12.30 -28.07 55.31
CA GLN A 90 13.48 -28.87 55.70
C GLN A 90 14.08 -29.53 54.44
N SER A 91 15.40 -29.69 54.25
CA SER A 91 16.57 -29.09 54.93
C SER A 91 17.88 -29.51 54.23
N ILE A 92 18.79 -28.57 53.92
CA ILE A 92 20.25 -28.79 53.89
C ILE A 92 20.91 -27.54 54.48
N ALA A 93 21.89 -27.71 55.38
CA ALA A 93 22.54 -26.60 56.07
C ALA A 93 24.07 -26.63 55.91
N VAL A 94 24.67 -25.44 55.74
CA VAL A 94 26.07 -25.15 56.07
C VAL A 94 26.08 -23.81 56.83
N ALA A 95 26.89 -23.72 57.89
CA ALA A 95 26.67 -22.74 58.95
C ALA A 95 27.43 -21.41 58.78
N THR A 96 26.86 -20.33 59.34
CA THR A 96 27.57 -19.47 60.31
C THR A 96 26.56 -18.72 61.19
N GLU A 97 26.92 -18.46 62.45
CA GLU A 97 26.03 -17.87 63.47
C GLU A 97 26.15 -16.34 63.55
N ILE A 98 25.10 -15.66 64.02
CA ILE A 98 25.11 -14.63 65.10
C ILE A 98 23.65 -14.27 65.48
N THR A 99 23.44 -13.62 66.64
CA THR A 99 22.24 -13.77 67.49
C THR A 99 21.35 -12.52 67.67
N ALA A 100 20.11 -12.76 68.16
CA ALA A 100 19.26 -11.86 68.98
C ALA A 100 18.49 -10.69 68.28
N THR A 101 17.30 -10.20 68.71
CA THR A 101 16.29 -10.66 69.72
C THR A 101 14.92 -9.96 69.51
N ASP A 102 13.84 -10.66 69.89
CA ASP A 102 12.47 -10.29 70.34
C ASP A 102 11.92 -8.83 70.32
N ASN A 103 10.67 -8.68 69.84
CA ASN A 103 9.42 -8.21 70.54
C ASN A 103 8.40 -7.63 69.50
N VAL A 104 7.19 -8.18 69.25
CA VAL A 104 5.94 -8.29 70.08
C VAL A 104 5.21 -6.95 70.32
N VAL A 105 3.95 -6.81 69.82
CA VAL A 105 2.71 -6.31 70.50
C VAL A 105 1.53 -6.12 69.50
N THR A 106 0.30 -6.36 69.98
CA THR A 106 -1.02 -6.60 69.36
C THR A 106 -1.79 -5.44 68.67
N ASP A 107 -2.34 -5.70 67.47
CA ASP A 107 -3.78 -5.93 67.12
C ASP A 107 -4.95 -5.13 67.79
N HIS A 108 -5.90 -4.59 66.98
CA HIS A 108 -7.38 -4.83 67.07
C HIS A 108 -8.32 -3.97 66.16
N VAL A 109 -9.28 -4.64 65.47
CA VAL A 109 -10.72 -4.28 65.22
C VAL A 109 -11.08 -3.07 64.27
N VAL A 110 -12.01 -3.04 63.27
CA VAL A 110 -13.24 -3.78 62.79
C VAL A 110 -14.59 -3.15 63.30
N THR A 111 -15.69 -2.77 62.57
CA THR A 111 -16.25 -2.79 61.17
C THR A 111 -17.27 -1.61 61.01
N ALA A 112 -18.20 -1.37 60.03
CA ALA A 112 -18.69 -1.96 58.75
C ALA A 112 -19.60 -1.00 57.91
N ILE A 113 -19.59 -1.14 56.57
CA ILE A 113 -20.71 -1.14 55.57
C ILE A 113 -21.90 -0.15 55.68
N LYS A 114 -22.15 0.69 54.63
CA LYS A 114 -23.40 0.76 53.80
C LYS A 114 -23.44 1.88 52.72
N ALA A 115 -24.14 1.60 51.61
CA ALA A 115 -24.71 2.54 50.62
C ALA A 115 -26.25 2.25 50.48
N PRO A 116 -27.10 3.10 49.83
CA PRO A 116 -27.42 2.87 48.40
C PRO A 116 -28.03 4.04 47.52
N LEU A 117 -27.93 3.87 46.18
CA LEU A 117 -28.88 4.18 45.06
C LEU A 117 -29.52 5.58 44.75
N TRP A 118 -29.36 5.99 43.46
CA TRP A 118 -30.34 6.60 42.49
C TRP A 118 -30.82 8.07 42.71
N MET A 119 -31.34 8.85 41.73
CA MET A 119 -31.78 8.66 40.31
C MET A 119 -31.64 10.01 39.50
N GLU A 120 -31.82 9.98 38.15
CA GLU A 120 -32.34 11.00 37.15
C GLU A 120 -32.41 12.53 37.45
N GLU A 121 -32.55 13.50 36.52
CA GLU A 121 -32.34 13.76 35.07
C GLU A 121 -32.80 15.24 34.83
N THR A 122 -32.27 16.00 33.84
CA THR A 122 -32.98 16.98 32.92
C THR A 122 -32.08 18.08 32.31
N ARG A 123 -32.59 18.74 31.24
CA ARG A 123 -31.98 19.87 30.48
C ARG A 123 -32.44 21.25 31.00
N GLU A 124 -31.66 22.32 30.74
CA GLU A 124 -32.03 23.44 29.81
C GLU A 124 -31.07 24.66 29.85
N GLN A 125 -31.16 25.50 28.81
CA GLN A 125 -30.66 26.89 28.62
C GLN A 125 -31.86 27.72 28.03
N PRO A 126 -31.84 29.05 27.68
CA PRO A 126 -30.71 30.00 27.42
C PRO A 126 -30.96 31.53 27.75
N ILE A 127 -30.11 32.44 27.18
CA ILE A 127 -30.36 33.85 26.69
C ILE A 127 -29.96 35.11 27.56
N THR A 128 -29.17 36.03 26.95
CA THR A 128 -28.93 37.52 27.18
C THR A 128 -28.22 38.07 28.46
N ALA A 129 -27.61 39.30 28.50
CA ALA A 129 -26.89 40.20 27.54
C ALA A 129 -26.38 41.55 28.19
N ILE A 130 -25.35 42.22 27.58
CA ILE A 130 -24.97 43.69 27.66
C ILE A 130 -24.40 44.18 29.06
N ASP A 131 -23.36 45.02 29.25
CA ASP A 131 -23.01 46.39 28.72
C ASP A 131 -21.50 46.81 28.84
N ASP A 132 -21.17 48.04 28.38
CA ASP A 132 -19.84 48.71 28.18
C ASP A 132 -19.02 49.24 29.39
N ARG A 133 -17.70 49.52 29.17
CA ARG A 133 -17.07 50.89 29.20
C ARG A 133 -15.51 50.98 29.08
N GLN A 134 -15.03 52.04 28.41
CA GLN A 134 -13.63 52.54 28.40
C GLN A 134 -13.36 53.67 29.43
N PRO A 135 -12.11 54.21 29.54
CA PRO A 135 -11.89 55.61 29.12
C PRO A 135 -10.47 56.07 28.65
N LEU A 136 -10.42 56.98 27.64
CA LEU A 136 -9.53 58.18 27.46
C LEU A 136 -7.97 58.05 27.34
N VAL A 137 -7.16 59.00 26.77
CA VAL A 137 -7.26 60.03 25.67
C VAL A 137 -5.87 60.72 25.45
N SER A 138 -5.73 61.58 24.41
CA SER A 138 -4.65 62.62 24.16
C SER A 138 -3.30 62.19 23.54
N LEU A 139 -2.55 62.97 22.74
CA LEU A 139 -2.78 64.25 22.01
C LEU A 139 -1.79 64.39 20.80
N SER A 140 -2.23 65.17 19.80
CA SER A 140 -1.60 65.73 18.57
C SER A 140 -0.38 66.68 18.78
N GLU A 141 0.58 66.84 17.86
CA GLU A 141 0.72 67.83 16.72
C GLU A 141 2.19 67.75 16.17
N GLU A 142 2.71 68.39 15.10
CA GLU A 142 2.31 68.74 13.70
C GLU A 142 3.58 69.33 12.95
N LYS A 143 3.55 69.58 11.61
CA LYS A 143 4.45 70.44 10.77
C LYS A 143 5.89 69.97 10.42
N SER A 144 6.59 70.45 9.36
CA SER A 144 6.20 71.00 8.02
C SER A 144 7.43 71.31 7.11
N HIS A 145 7.40 70.94 5.81
CA HIS A 145 8.28 71.44 4.70
C HIS A 145 9.82 71.17 4.84
N GLU A 146 10.74 71.33 3.85
CA GLU A 146 10.75 72.04 2.55
C GLU A 146 11.76 71.44 1.50
N VAL A 147 11.28 71.20 0.27
CA VAL A 147 11.79 71.48 -1.13
C VAL A 147 13.32 71.51 -1.52
N ILE A 148 13.59 71.28 -2.83
CA ILE A 148 14.86 71.42 -3.64
C ILE A 148 15.82 70.19 -3.58
N GLY A 149 16.45 69.69 -4.67
CA GLY A 149 16.33 69.97 -6.12
C GLY A 149 17.52 69.43 -6.98
N SER A 150 17.32 69.34 -8.31
CA SER A 150 18.30 69.23 -9.44
C SER A 150 19.39 68.13 -9.51
N GLU A 151 19.33 67.33 -10.61
CA GLU A 151 20.41 66.97 -11.58
C GLU A 151 21.68 66.21 -11.08
N GLU A 152 22.51 65.52 -11.89
CA GLU A 152 22.72 65.41 -13.36
C GLU A 152 22.83 63.93 -13.86
N ASN A 153 22.81 63.73 -15.19
CA ASN A 153 23.32 62.52 -15.85
C ASN A 153 24.84 62.62 -16.09
N ILE A 154 25.60 61.51 -16.03
CA ILE A 154 26.81 61.32 -16.85
C ILE A 154 27.15 59.82 -17.03
N VAL A 155 27.66 59.47 -18.22
CA VAL A 155 28.01 58.12 -18.66
C VAL A 155 29.48 57.77 -18.35
N LYS A 156 29.77 56.50 -18.01
CA LYS A 156 31.08 55.85 -18.29
C LYS A 156 31.12 54.33 -18.02
N GLU A 157 31.24 53.57 -19.11
CA GLU A 157 32.18 52.44 -19.25
C GLU A 157 33.42 52.96 -20.04
N PRO A 158 34.49 52.19 -20.36
CA PRO A 158 34.79 50.78 -20.05
C PRO A 158 36.23 50.59 -19.49
N ASP A 159 36.89 49.48 -19.86
CA ASP A 159 38.34 49.22 -19.84
C ASP A 159 39.05 48.95 -18.49
N GLN A 160 40.20 48.27 -18.44
CA GLN A 160 40.71 47.07 -19.15
C GLN A 160 42.10 46.72 -18.55
N HIS A 161 42.60 45.50 -18.79
CA HIS A 161 44.03 45.13 -18.82
C HIS A 161 44.93 45.34 -17.57
N ASN A 162 45.63 44.26 -17.19
CA ASN A 162 47.09 44.24 -17.39
C ASN A 162 47.63 42.82 -17.61
N GLU A 163 48.71 42.67 -18.38
CA GLU A 163 49.30 41.37 -18.79
C GLU A 163 50.58 40.99 -18.00
N ARG A 164 51.17 39.84 -18.41
CA ARG A 164 52.62 39.45 -18.39
C ARG A 164 53.13 38.76 -17.10
N LEU A 165 54.14 37.87 -17.17
CA LEU A 165 55.10 37.56 -18.26
C LEU A 165 55.47 36.04 -18.34
N LEU A 166 56.11 35.67 -19.46
CA LEU A 166 56.80 34.42 -19.90
C LEU A 166 57.30 33.39 -18.84
N LEU A 167 57.35 32.06 -19.06
CA LEU A 167 57.76 31.16 -20.20
C LEU A 167 59.25 30.73 -20.15
N ALA A 168 59.50 29.43 -19.82
CA ALA A 168 60.70 28.60 -20.08
C ALA A 168 60.57 27.25 -19.31
N GLU A 169 61.39 26.20 -19.51
CA GLU A 169 61.68 25.38 -20.71
C GLU A 169 62.45 24.08 -20.29
N THR A 170 62.33 22.99 -21.07
CA THR A 170 63.28 21.85 -21.22
C THR A 170 63.82 20.99 -20.03
N LEU A 171 63.40 19.70 -20.02
CA LEU A 171 64.21 18.45 -20.11
C LEU A 171 65.36 18.04 -19.12
N SER A 172 65.34 16.73 -18.78
CA SER A 172 66.51 15.81 -18.54
C SER A 172 67.21 15.83 -17.15
N ALA A 173 67.71 14.74 -16.52
CA ALA A 173 67.47 13.27 -16.56
C ALA A 173 68.30 12.55 -15.43
N LYS A 174 68.26 11.19 -15.36
CA LYS A 174 69.26 10.24 -14.75
C LYS A 174 69.31 10.11 -13.20
N THR A 175 69.55 8.94 -12.54
CA THR A 175 69.75 7.50 -12.95
C THR A 175 69.55 6.49 -11.77
N LEU A 176 69.54 5.17 -12.08
CA LEU A 176 69.91 3.98 -11.24
C LEU A 176 68.88 3.45 -10.19
N SER A 177 68.69 2.13 -9.95
CA SER A 177 69.23 0.90 -10.59
C SER A 177 68.46 -0.41 -10.28
N ALA A 178 68.31 -1.30 -11.28
CA ALA A 178 68.20 -2.79 -11.20
C ALA A 178 66.98 -3.44 -10.46
N LYS A 179 66.50 -4.67 -10.79
CA LYS A 179 66.98 -5.73 -11.71
C LYS A 179 65.83 -6.67 -12.15
N THR A 180 65.90 -7.24 -13.37
CA THR A 180 65.00 -8.31 -13.90
C THR A 180 65.80 -9.59 -14.24
N PRO A 181 65.17 -10.71 -14.63
CA PRO A 181 65.21 -11.08 -16.07
C PRO A 181 63.91 -11.70 -16.66
N GLU A 182 63.94 -11.89 -17.98
CA GLU A 182 62.88 -12.28 -18.94
C GLU A 182 63.03 -13.78 -19.41
N PRO A 183 62.39 -14.38 -20.48
CA PRO A 183 61.91 -13.80 -21.78
C PRO A 183 60.59 -14.30 -22.45
N ASN A 184 59.86 -13.37 -23.12
CA ASN A 184 59.59 -13.22 -24.60
C ASN A 184 59.32 -14.47 -25.54
N PRO A 185 58.80 -14.35 -26.81
CA PRO A 185 58.44 -13.15 -27.62
C PRO A 185 57.25 -13.19 -28.66
N LEU A 186 57.06 -12.06 -29.38
CA LEU A 186 56.35 -11.79 -30.68
C LEU A 186 54.78 -11.65 -30.69
N ALA A 187 54.06 -11.21 -31.75
CA ALA A 187 54.11 -10.09 -32.77
C ALA A 187 53.08 -10.40 -33.93
N ASP A 188 52.57 -9.55 -34.85
CA ASP A 188 52.67 -8.09 -35.17
C ASP A 188 51.52 -7.60 -36.15
N VAL A 189 51.46 -6.28 -36.46
CA VAL A 189 50.89 -5.59 -37.67
C VAL A 189 49.35 -5.40 -37.90
N LEU A 190 48.98 -4.25 -38.51
CA LEU A 190 47.65 -3.72 -38.91
C LEU A 190 47.55 -3.47 -40.45
N PRO A 191 46.34 -3.42 -41.09
CA PRO A 191 45.53 -2.18 -41.32
C PRO A 191 43.98 -2.40 -41.19
N SER A 192 42.98 -1.49 -41.31
CA SER A 192 42.77 -0.13 -41.90
C SER A 192 42.36 -0.08 -43.40
N VAL A 193 41.39 0.73 -43.89
CA VAL A 193 40.45 1.73 -43.29
C VAL A 193 38.97 1.22 -43.36
N ASP A 194 37.84 1.84 -43.83
CA ASP A 194 37.42 3.14 -44.42
C ASP A 194 35.88 3.41 -44.20
N MET A 195 35.23 4.43 -44.81
CA MET A 195 33.84 4.89 -44.50
C MET A 195 32.80 4.84 -45.65
N LEU A 196 31.48 4.75 -45.31
CA LEU A 196 30.33 5.43 -45.97
C LEU A 196 28.97 5.20 -45.22
N SER A 197 27.89 5.89 -45.62
CA SER A 197 26.55 5.94 -44.96
C SER A 197 25.40 6.10 -46.00
N PRO A 198 24.12 6.32 -45.63
CA PRO A 198 23.17 5.55 -44.78
C PRO A 198 21.92 5.06 -45.59
N VAL A 199 20.91 4.41 -44.96
CA VAL A 199 19.44 4.44 -45.29
C VAL A 199 18.64 3.47 -44.38
N ASP A 200 17.32 3.69 -44.27
CA ASP A 200 16.33 2.96 -43.44
C ASP A 200 16.15 1.45 -43.73
N MET A 201 15.61 0.69 -42.76
CA MET A 201 14.41 -0.17 -42.94
C MET A 201 13.93 -0.89 -41.65
N LEU A 202 12.62 -0.76 -41.39
CA LEU A 202 11.62 -1.69 -40.82
C LEU A 202 11.98 -2.85 -39.84
N SER A 203 11.07 -3.03 -38.88
CA SER A 203 10.92 -4.16 -37.93
C SER A 203 10.46 -5.48 -38.56
N PRO A 204 10.71 -6.61 -37.88
CA PRO A 204 9.74 -7.70 -37.77
C PRO A 204 9.33 -8.02 -36.31
N VAL A 205 8.27 -8.81 -36.17
CA VAL A 205 7.72 -9.32 -34.89
C VAL A 205 8.11 -10.80 -34.74
N ASP A 206 8.56 -11.21 -33.54
CA ASP A 206 8.79 -12.62 -33.21
C ASP A 206 7.57 -13.23 -32.48
N MET A 207 7.26 -14.49 -32.81
CA MET A 207 6.32 -15.33 -32.05
C MET A 207 7.06 -16.52 -31.44
N LEU A 208 6.85 -16.76 -30.15
CA LEU A 208 7.39 -17.93 -29.46
C LEU A 208 6.43 -19.12 -29.51
N SER A 209 6.99 -20.31 -29.75
CA SER A 209 6.29 -21.61 -29.73
C SER A 209 6.75 -22.46 -28.53
N PRO A 210 5.83 -23.07 -27.74
CA PRO A 210 6.19 -23.95 -26.64
C PRO A 210 6.38 -25.41 -27.06
N ILE A 211 7.19 -26.17 -26.30
CA ILE A 211 7.31 -27.65 -26.34
C ILE A 211 7.29 -28.18 -24.89
N GLU A 212 6.77 -29.41 -24.73
CA GLU A 212 6.30 -30.02 -23.47
C GLU A 212 7.41 -30.72 -22.63
N ILE A 213 7.16 -30.89 -21.32
CA ILE A 213 7.56 -32.07 -20.54
C ILE A 213 6.40 -32.46 -19.57
N HIS A 214 6.17 -33.76 -19.34
CA HIS A 214 5.07 -34.32 -18.52
C HIS A 214 5.53 -34.82 -17.13
N HIS A 215 4.62 -34.79 -16.14
CA HIS A 215 4.05 -35.95 -15.38
C HIS A 215 3.19 -35.43 -14.18
N LYS A 216 1.87 -35.69 -14.05
CA LYS A 216 1.13 -36.91 -13.59
C LYS A 216 1.37 -37.27 -12.10
N VAL A 217 0.40 -37.52 -11.20
CA VAL A 217 -1.09 -37.79 -11.16
C VAL A 217 -1.62 -37.47 -9.72
N PRO A 218 -2.89 -37.74 -9.23
CA PRO A 218 -4.22 -38.06 -9.83
C PRO A 218 -5.47 -37.37 -9.15
N VAL A 219 -6.71 -37.76 -9.55
CA VAL A 219 -8.03 -37.58 -8.86
C VAL A 219 -8.64 -36.15 -8.91
N GLU A 220 -9.94 -35.89 -9.20
CA GLU A 220 -11.13 -36.70 -9.59
C GLU A 220 -11.96 -35.95 -10.67
N GLU A 221 -12.89 -36.61 -11.37
CA GLU A 221 -13.74 -35.99 -12.42
C GLU A 221 -15.23 -35.95 -12.03
N GLU A 222 -15.84 -34.74 -11.95
CA GLU A 222 -17.30 -34.59 -12.06
C GLU A 222 -17.72 -34.27 -13.49
N SER A 223 -18.90 -34.75 -13.91
CA SER A 223 -19.31 -34.73 -15.31
C SER A 223 -20.58 -33.91 -15.57
N TRP A 224 -20.49 -32.97 -16.52
CA TRP A 224 -21.63 -32.18 -17.00
C TRP A 224 -21.77 -32.33 -18.52
N GLN A 225 -22.88 -32.94 -18.96
CA GLN A 225 -23.15 -33.21 -20.36
C GLN A 225 -23.83 -32.01 -21.04
N ALA A 226 -23.41 -31.68 -22.27
CA ALA A 226 -24.07 -30.68 -23.10
C ALA A 226 -25.43 -31.20 -23.61
N MET A 227 -26.49 -30.38 -23.52
CA MET A 227 -27.82 -30.74 -24.01
C MET A 227 -27.88 -30.77 -25.56
N LEU A 228 -28.62 -31.72 -26.11
CA LEU A 228 -29.09 -31.65 -27.50
C LEU A 228 -30.33 -30.74 -27.57
N PHE A 229 -30.33 -29.80 -28.52
CA PHE A 229 -31.53 -29.09 -28.96
C PHE A 229 -32.08 -29.73 -30.24
N SER A 230 -33.36 -30.10 -30.23
CA SER A 230 -34.07 -30.62 -31.39
C SER A 230 -34.43 -29.51 -32.39
N PRO A 231 -34.33 -29.74 -33.71
CA PRO A 231 -34.80 -28.78 -34.71
C PRO A 231 -36.31 -28.54 -34.66
N ILE A 232 -36.73 -27.30 -34.93
CA ILE A 232 -38.14 -26.92 -35.03
C ILE A 232 -38.72 -27.40 -36.37
N GLU A 233 -39.93 -27.98 -36.32
CA GLU A 233 -40.69 -28.35 -37.51
C GLU A 233 -41.16 -27.12 -38.29
N GLN A 234 -41.11 -27.18 -39.62
CA GLN A 234 -41.74 -26.18 -40.49
C GLN A 234 -42.85 -26.82 -41.34
N HIS A 235 -44.05 -26.25 -41.26
CA HIS A 235 -45.22 -26.72 -42.01
C HIS A 235 -45.04 -26.52 -43.52
N ALA A 236 -45.36 -27.55 -44.30
CA ALA A 236 -45.43 -27.45 -45.75
C ALA A 236 -46.79 -26.91 -46.22
N ASN A 237 -46.79 -26.07 -47.26
CA ASN A 237 -47.95 -25.95 -48.17
C ASN A 237 -47.53 -25.47 -49.57
N THR A 238 -47.75 -26.35 -50.55
CA THR A 238 -47.95 -26.15 -52.00
C THR A 238 -47.55 -24.81 -52.67
N ALA A 239 -46.73 -24.89 -53.74
CA ALA A 239 -47.28 -24.97 -55.12
C ALA A 239 -46.23 -25.12 -56.26
N SER A 240 -46.50 -26.09 -57.16
CA SER A 240 -46.07 -26.17 -58.57
C SER A 240 -44.57 -26.27 -58.93
N SER A 241 -44.28 -26.46 -60.22
CA SER A 241 -43.03 -27.06 -60.74
C SER A 241 -42.44 -26.40 -61.99
N ALA A 242 -41.12 -26.54 -62.19
CA ALA A 242 -40.45 -26.46 -63.49
C ALA A 242 -39.09 -27.20 -63.51
N ALA A 243 -38.70 -27.61 -64.73
CA ALA A 243 -37.47 -28.28 -65.16
C ALA A 243 -36.20 -28.19 -64.29
N GLY A 244 -35.50 -29.33 -64.13
CA GLY A 244 -34.17 -29.41 -63.50
C GLY A 244 -33.00 -29.42 -64.48
N THR A 245 -31.82 -28.99 -64.01
CA THR A 245 -30.53 -29.07 -64.70
C THR A 245 -29.53 -29.87 -63.86
N LYS A 246 -28.68 -30.67 -64.52
CA LYS A 246 -27.64 -31.46 -63.84
C LYS A 246 -26.44 -30.56 -63.50
N PRO A 247 -25.78 -30.74 -62.34
CA PRO A 247 -24.53 -30.03 -62.04
C PRO A 247 -23.44 -30.42 -63.06
N LEU A 248 -22.70 -29.42 -63.54
CA LEU A 248 -21.57 -29.60 -64.44
C LEU A 248 -20.34 -30.13 -63.68
N ARG A 249 -19.41 -30.79 -64.39
CA ARG A 249 -18.16 -31.28 -63.81
C ARG A 249 -17.06 -30.21 -63.87
N PRO A 250 -16.04 -30.26 -62.99
CA PRO A 250 -14.90 -29.34 -63.04
C PRO A 250 -14.26 -29.28 -64.43
N GLY A 251 -13.96 -28.06 -64.90
CA GLY A 251 -13.31 -27.81 -66.20
C GLY A 251 -14.25 -27.49 -67.37
N GLN A 252 -15.58 -27.47 -67.18
CA GLN A 252 -16.53 -27.18 -68.26
C GLN A 252 -17.01 -25.71 -68.26
N ILE A 253 -16.68 -24.96 -69.31
CA ILE A 253 -17.11 -23.55 -69.49
C ILE A 253 -18.56 -23.50 -70.01
N PRO A 254 -19.48 -22.72 -69.41
CA PRO A 254 -20.83 -22.54 -69.96
C PRO A 254 -20.82 -21.74 -71.27
N VAL A 255 -21.41 -22.32 -72.33
CA VAL A 255 -21.64 -21.62 -73.60
C VAL A 255 -23.00 -20.92 -73.55
N GLY A 256 -23.00 -19.58 -73.48
CA GLY A 256 -24.22 -18.78 -73.55
C GLY A 256 -24.22 -17.54 -72.65
N MET A 257 -23.39 -16.53 -72.98
CA MET A 257 -23.61 -15.19 -72.45
C MET A 257 -24.69 -14.47 -73.27
N PRO A 258 -25.74 -13.92 -72.65
CA PRO A 258 -26.50 -12.83 -73.24
C PRO A 258 -25.57 -11.61 -73.45
N ASN A 259 -25.72 -10.91 -74.57
CA ASN A 259 -24.90 -9.74 -74.87
C ASN A 259 -25.17 -8.62 -73.84
N PRO A 260 -24.16 -8.11 -73.09
CA PRO A 260 -24.39 -7.20 -71.96
C PRO A 260 -24.88 -5.80 -72.33
N ALA A 261 -25.04 -5.51 -73.63
CA ALA A 261 -25.37 -4.18 -74.17
C ALA A 261 -26.83 -3.72 -73.98
N ASN A 262 -27.68 -4.44 -73.22
CA ASN A 262 -29.12 -4.14 -73.12
C ASN A 262 -29.76 -4.39 -71.75
N CYS A 263 -29.00 -4.22 -70.67
CA CYS A 263 -29.58 -4.00 -69.33
C CYS A 263 -29.60 -2.50 -69.05
N PRO A 264 -30.73 -1.88 -68.66
CA PRO A 264 -30.72 -0.48 -68.22
C PRO A 264 -29.84 -0.36 -66.96
N PRO A 265 -29.10 0.75 -66.79
CA PRO A 265 -28.24 0.92 -65.62
C PRO A 265 -29.08 0.88 -64.34
N GLN A 266 -28.85 -0.17 -63.55
CA GLN A 266 -29.39 -0.24 -62.19
C GLN A 266 -28.68 0.82 -61.35
N TYR A 267 -29.34 1.95 -61.13
CA TYR A 267 -28.93 2.97 -60.17
C TYR A 267 -29.08 2.42 -58.75
N THR A 268 -28.16 1.54 -58.34
CA THR A 268 -27.94 1.23 -56.92
C THR A 268 -27.57 2.52 -56.21
N GLN A 269 -28.34 2.89 -55.19
CA GLN A 269 -28.04 4.08 -54.39
C GLN A 269 -26.64 3.95 -53.77
N PRO A 270 -25.78 4.98 -53.86
CA PRO A 270 -24.44 4.91 -53.29
C PRO A 270 -24.51 4.78 -51.77
N LYS A 271 -23.68 3.91 -51.20
CA LYS A 271 -23.64 3.70 -49.76
C LYS A 271 -22.68 4.69 -49.13
N ALA A 272 -23.18 5.48 -48.18
CA ALA A 272 -22.35 6.31 -47.33
C ALA A 272 -21.74 5.48 -46.19
N LYS A 273 -20.42 5.57 -46.03
CA LYS A 273 -19.74 5.33 -44.77
C LYS A 273 -19.48 6.70 -44.14
N ILE A 274 -20.07 6.93 -42.97
CA ILE A 274 -19.92 8.15 -42.19
C ILE A 274 -19.16 7.82 -40.89
N ASN A 275 -18.28 8.71 -40.45
CA ASN A 275 -17.55 8.59 -39.19
C ASN A 275 -17.79 9.85 -38.34
N ILE A 276 -17.96 9.68 -37.03
CA ILE A 276 -18.08 10.74 -36.03
C ILE A 276 -17.26 10.28 -34.81
N ALA A 277 -16.52 11.17 -34.15
CA ALA A 277 -15.80 10.81 -32.93
C ALA A 277 -16.77 10.50 -31.77
N ASN A 278 -16.40 9.55 -30.91
CA ASN A 278 -17.19 9.26 -29.70
C ASN A 278 -17.10 10.44 -28.71
N ALA A 279 -18.22 10.83 -28.12
CA ALA A 279 -18.28 11.91 -27.14
C ALA A 279 -18.23 11.39 -25.69
N ARG A 280 -18.34 12.29 -24.70
CA ARG A 280 -18.55 11.95 -23.28
C ARG A 280 -19.60 12.87 -22.67
N VAL A 281 -20.49 12.31 -21.87
CA VAL A 281 -21.52 13.06 -21.14
C VAL A 281 -20.91 14.15 -20.25
N GLY A 282 -21.55 15.32 -20.18
CA GLY A 282 -21.09 16.47 -19.40
C GLY A 282 -19.80 17.14 -19.88
N THR A 283 -19.15 16.63 -20.94
CA THR A 283 -17.89 17.15 -21.48
C THR A 283 -18.15 17.95 -22.75
N PRO A 284 -17.60 19.17 -22.91
CA PRO A 284 -17.66 19.90 -24.17
C PRO A 284 -17.08 19.07 -25.32
N PHE A 285 -17.86 18.93 -26.39
CA PHE A 285 -17.58 18.09 -27.55
C PHE A 285 -17.56 18.94 -28.83
N HIS A 286 -16.62 18.63 -29.71
CA HIS A 286 -16.55 19.16 -31.07
C HIS A 286 -15.86 18.11 -31.96
N SER A 287 -16.51 17.71 -33.05
CA SER A 287 -15.99 16.76 -34.02
C SER A 287 -16.51 17.11 -35.40
N ASP A 288 -15.63 17.07 -36.40
CA ASP A 288 -16.05 17.00 -37.79
C ASP A 288 -16.86 15.71 -38.04
N VAL A 289 -17.74 15.74 -39.04
CA VAL A 289 -18.54 14.59 -39.48
C VAL A 289 -18.02 14.19 -40.86
N ASP A 290 -17.25 13.10 -40.93
CA ASP A 290 -16.68 12.62 -42.19
C ASP A 290 -17.71 11.80 -42.98
N ILE A 291 -17.89 12.07 -44.27
CA ILE A 291 -18.67 11.23 -45.18
C ILE A 291 -17.84 10.75 -46.38
N SER A 292 -17.97 9.46 -46.70
CA SER A 292 -17.35 8.83 -47.86
C SER A 292 -18.35 7.91 -48.57
N LEU A 293 -18.42 7.97 -49.90
CA LEU A 293 -19.32 7.13 -50.69
C LEU A 293 -18.56 5.96 -51.33
N ASP A 294 -19.20 4.79 -51.39
CA ASP A 294 -18.65 3.57 -52.00
C ASP A 294 -18.28 3.73 -53.49
N ASN A 295 -18.96 4.62 -54.21
CA ASN A 295 -18.67 4.98 -55.60
C ASN A 295 -17.60 6.08 -55.77
N GLY A 296 -17.00 6.59 -54.68
CA GLY A 296 -16.00 7.65 -54.71
C GLY A 296 -16.50 9.04 -55.10
N ALA A 297 -17.82 9.25 -55.25
CA ALA A 297 -18.38 10.57 -55.50
C ALA A 297 -18.34 11.43 -54.24
N LYS A 298 -18.20 12.75 -54.40
CA LYS A 298 -18.33 13.69 -53.28
C LYS A 298 -19.76 13.76 -52.79
N ALA A 299 -19.93 13.76 -51.47
CA ALA A 299 -21.17 14.07 -50.78
C ALA A 299 -21.01 15.38 -49.98
N GLU A 300 -22.13 16.02 -49.68
CA GLU A 300 -22.23 17.19 -48.80
C GLU A 300 -23.24 16.85 -47.70
N ILE A 301 -22.88 17.07 -46.43
CA ILE A 301 -23.77 16.82 -45.29
C ILE A 301 -24.65 18.06 -45.10
N LEU A 302 -25.95 17.83 -44.95
CA LEU A 302 -26.96 18.88 -44.81
C LEU A 302 -27.46 19.01 -43.37
N ASP A 303 -27.56 17.90 -42.65
CA ASP A 303 -28.05 17.84 -41.27
C ASP A 303 -27.52 16.58 -40.55
N VAL A 304 -27.37 16.66 -39.22
CA VAL A 304 -27.15 15.52 -38.32
C VAL A 304 -28.11 15.67 -37.15
N SER A 305 -29.20 14.90 -37.17
CA SER A 305 -30.29 14.97 -36.20
C SER A 305 -30.40 13.70 -35.34
N PHE A 306 -30.85 13.87 -34.10
CA PHE A 306 -31.00 12.82 -33.09
C PHE A 306 -32.47 12.62 -32.73
N ALA A 307 -32.83 11.41 -32.28
CA ALA A 307 -34.22 11.09 -31.88
C ALA A 307 -34.68 11.80 -30.59
N LYS A 308 -33.75 12.43 -29.86
CA LYS A 308 -33.96 13.32 -28.71
C LYS A 308 -33.02 14.51 -28.84
N ASP A 309 -33.30 15.60 -28.12
CA ASP A 309 -32.25 16.58 -27.81
C ASP A 309 -31.26 15.97 -26.81
N ILE A 310 -29.99 15.91 -27.20
CA ILE A 310 -28.88 15.40 -26.39
C ILE A 310 -27.84 16.48 -26.06
N GLY A 311 -28.14 17.77 -26.29
CA GLY A 311 -27.22 18.88 -26.06
C GLY A 311 -26.14 19.08 -27.11
N LEU A 312 -26.32 18.51 -28.31
CA LEU A 312 -25.43 18.66 -29.47
C LEU A 312 -26.15 19.30 -30.67
N ILE A 313 -25.43 20.17 -31.39
CA ILE A 313 -25.89 20.96 -32.53
C ILE A 313 -24.90 20.77 -33.68
N PHE A 314 -25.43 20.50 -34.88
CA PHE A 314 -24.65 20.41 -36.11
C PHE A 314 -24.56 21.78 -36.80
N ASP A 315 -23.35 22.18 -37.22
CA ASP A 315 -23.12 23.33 -38.08
C ASP A 315 -22.78 22.84 -39.50
N GLN A 316 -23.65 23.16 -40.46
CA GLN A 316 -23.46 22.81 -41.87
C GLN A 316 -22.26 23.56 -42.50
N ALA A 317 -21.94 24.77 -42.05
CA ALA A 317 -20.89 25.59 -42.65
C ALA A 317 -19.48 25.04 -42.40
N THR A 318 -19.29 24.33 -41.27
CA THR A 318 -18.07 23.59 -40.93
C THR A 318 -18.19 22.08 -41.15
N SER A 319 -19.42 21.55 -41.28
CA SER A 319 -19.74 20.13 -41.20
C SER A 319 -19.33 19.47 -39.86
N SER A 320 -19.38 20.24 -38.77
CA SER A 320 -18.99 19.78 -37.42
C SER A 320 -20.20 19.65 -36.49
N LEU A 321 -20.20 18.61 -35.65
CA LEU A 321 -21.12 18.44 -34.53
C LEU A 321 -20.47 18.99 -33.24
N SER A 322 -21.18 19.82 -32.47
CA SER A 322 -20.65 20.46 -31.27
C SER A 322 -21.67 20.68 -30.16
N GLY A 323 -21.23 20.80 -28.91
CA GLY A 323 -22.08 21.05 -27.74
C GLY A 323 -21.58 20.33 -26.49
N THR A 324 -22.48 19.95 -25.59
CA THR A 324 -22.16 19.16 -24.39
C THR A 324 -23.19 18.04 -24.23
N PRO A 325 -22.82 16.76 -24.40
CA PRO A 325 -23.80 15.67 -24.35
C PRO A 325 -24.48 15.54 -22.98
N THR A 326 -25.81 15.40 -22.96
CA THR A 326 -26.61 15.35 -21.72
C THR A 326 -26.96 13.93 -21.25
N GLU A 327 -26.96 12.94 -22.15
CA GLU A 327 -27.13 11.51 -21.81
C GLU A 327 -26.01 10.66 -22.44
N SER A 328 -25.65 9.56 -21.77
CA SER A 328 -24.65 8.59 -22.23
C SER A 328 -25.29 7.32 -22.79
N GLY A 329 -24.70 6.75 -23.83
CA GLY A 329 -25.10 5.48 -24.43
C GLY A 329 -24.81 5.42 -25.93
N ASP A 330 -25.36 4.38 -26.55
CA ASP A 330 -25.32 4.15 -28.00
C ASP A 330 -26.54 4.81 -28.66
N ILE A 331 -26.35 6.00 -29.22
CA ILE A 331 -27.44 6.87 -29.69
C ILE A 331 -27.54 6.79 -31.22
N GLU A 332 -28.75 6.59 -31.75
CA GLU A 332 -28.96 6.61 -33.21
C GLU A 332 -28.97 8.07 -33.73
N ALA A 333 -27.98 8.40 -34.56
CA ALA A 333 -27.91 9.66 -35.29
C ALA A 333 -28.38 9.46 -36.73
N THR A 334 -29.20 10.37 -37.24
CA THR A 334 -29.67 10.40 -38.63
C THR A 334 -28.93 11.50 -39.38
N VAL A 335 -28.05 11.10 -40.30
CA VAL A 335 -27.25 12.00 -41.12
C VAL A 335 -27.93 12.18 -42.47
N THR A 336 -28.31 13.41 -42.77
CA THR A 336 -28.89 13.79 -44.07
C THR A 336 -27.80 14.37 -44.95
N TRP A 337 -27.65 13.85 -46.16
CA TRP A 337 -26.59 14.24 -47.10
C TRP A 337 -27.09 14.27 -48.54
N SER A 338 -26.36 14.97 -49.40
CA SER A 338 -26.61 15.05 -50.84
C SER A 338 -25.40 14.60 -51.65
N CYS A 339 -25.62 14.20 -52.90
CA CYS A 339 -24.54 14.05 -53.88
C CYS A 339 -25.04 14.29 -55.30
N HIS A 340 -24.14 14.27 -56.30
CA HIS A 340 -24.49 14.64 -57.67
C HIS A 340 -25.59 13.79 -58.33
N SER A 341 -25.91 12.60 -57.80
CA SER A 341 -26.98 11.73 -58.34
C SER A 341 -28.36 11.92 -57.70
N ALA A 342 -28.46 12.47 -56.48
CA ALA A 342 -29.74 12.90 -55.89
C ALA A 342 -29.55 13.91 -54.74
N PRO A 343 -30.48 14.88 -54.57
CA PRO A 343 -30.33 15.98 -53.63
C PRO A 343 -30.52 15.59 -52.16
N TYR A 344 -31.14 14.44 -51.86
CA TYR A 344 -31.39 13.99 -50.49
C TYR A 344 -31.22 12.48 -50.35
N PHE A 345 -30.33 12.09 -49.45
CA PHE A 345 -30.18 10.76 -48.87
C PHE A 345 -30.17 10.90 -47.34
N SER A 346 -30.50 9.80 -46.67
CA SER A 346 -30.45 9.71 -45.20
C SER A 346 -29.72 8.43 -44.83
N THR A 347 -28.85 8.49 -43.83
CA THR A 347 -28.11 7.33 -43.33
C THR A 347 -28.04 7.39 -41.82
N LYS A 348 -28.45 6.28 -41.19
CA LYS A 348 -28.41 6.11 -39.74
C LYS A 348 -27.05 5.58 -39.31
N VAL A 349 -26.47 6.19 -38.28
CA VAL A 349 -25.21 5.74 -37.66
C VAL A 349 -25.36 5.67 -36.15
N LEU A 350 -24.51 4.86 -35.51
CA LEU A 350 -24.42 4.78 -34.07
C LEU A 350 -23.41 5.82 -33.57
N PHE A 351 -23.86 6.73 -32.74
CA PHE A 351 -23.05 7.76 -32.09
C PHE A 351 -22.90 7.41 -30.61
N ILE A 352 -21.68 7.10 -30.18
CA ILE A 352 -21.40 6.62 -28.84
C ILE A 352 -21.05 7.80 -27.94
N VAL A 353 -21.87 8.03 -26.92
CA VAL A 353 -21.59 8.99 -25.85
C VAL A 353 -21.16 8.22 -24.60
N ASN A 354 -19.88 8.27 -24.26
CA ASN A 354 -19.35 7.60 -23.08
C ASN A 354 -19.94 8.22 -21.79
N PRO A 355 -20.23 7.42 -20.75
CA PRO A 355 -20.54 7.93 -19.42
C PRO A 355 -19.34 8.66 -18.79
N ASP A 356 -19.57 9.43 -17.73
CA ASP A 356 -18.49 9.86 -16.85
C ASP A 356 -17.94 8.61 -16.14
N PRO A 357 -16.64 8.31 -16.22
CA PRO A 357 -16.04 7.22 -15.44
C PRO A 357 -16.37 7.28 -13.95
N ARG A 358 -16.65 8.47 -13.38
CA ARG A 358 -17.08 8.64 -11.99
C ARG A 358 -18.50 8.13 -11.72
N SER A 359 -19.44 8.29 -12.65
CA SER A 359 -20.83 7.85 -12.47
C SER A 359 -21.02 6.33 -12.63
N LEU A 360 -19.96 5.59 -12.94
CA LEU A 360 -19.94 4.12 -12.94
C LEU A 360 -19.61 3.54 -11.56
N TRP A 361 -19.01 4.32 -10.66
CA TRP A 361 -18.72 3.89 -9.30
C TRP A 361 -19.98 3.88 -8.45
N LYS A 362 -20.05 2.90 -7.55
CA LYS A 362 -21.12 2.74 -6.57
C LYS A 362 -20.47 2.84 -5.20
N ILE A 363 -21.24 3.31 -4.22
CA ILE A 363 -20.89 3.19 -2.81
C ILE A 363 -21.89 2.20 -2.22
N LEU A 364 -21.44 0.96 -2.05
CA LEU A 364 -22.19 -0.10 -1.40
C LEU A 364 -21.63 -0.28 0.02
N GLU A 365 -22.51 -0.32 1.01
CA GLU A 365 -22.09 -0.62 2.38
C GLU A 365 -21.87 -2.13 2.56
N PRO A 366 -20.83 -2.53 3.32
CA PRO A 366 -20.51 -3.93 3.53
C PRO A 366 -21.45 -4.58 4.57
N PRO A 367 -21.48 -5.93 4.68
CA PRO A 367 -22.36 -6.63 5.62
C PRO A 367 -22.08 -6.26 7.09
N ALA A 368 -23.06 -5.66 7.77
CA ALA A 368 -22.91 -5.23 9.17
C ALA A 368 -22.76 -6.39 10.19
N ASP A 369 -22.92 -7.63 9.73
CA ASP A 369 -22.84 -8.89 10.47
C ASP A 369 -21.63 -9.77 10.07
N ASP A 370 -20.66 -9.25 9.31
CA ASP A 370 -19.39 -9.93 9.01
C ASP A 370 -18.57 -10.21 10.30
N ARG A 371 -18.01 -11.42 10.42
CA ARG A 371 -17.11 -11.83 11.52
C ARG A 371 -15.94 -10.87 11.74
N TYR A 372 -15.47 -10.23 10.67
CA TYR A 372 -14.41 -9.24 10.68
C TYR A 372 -14.93 -7.88 10.19
N PHE A 373 -16.06 -7.42 10.73
CA PHE A 373 -16.53 -6.05 10.50
C PHE A 373 -15.44 -5.01 10.82
N LYS A 374 -15.25 -4.04 9.92
CA LYS A 374 -14.26 -2.95 10.02
C LYS A 374 -14.90 -1.65 9.49
N GLU A 375 -14.57 -0.49 10.07
CA GLU A 375 -15.15 0.77 9.64
C GLU A 375 -14.53 1.28 8.31
N ASN A 376 -15.35 1.91 7.47
CA ASN A 376 -14.92 2.42 6.14
C ASN A 376 -13.82 3.49 6.24
N VAL A 377 -13.72 4.18 7.37
CA VAL A 377 -12.70 5.20 7.66
C VAL A 377 -12.28 5.04 9.12
N ASP A 378 -10.99 5.14 9.40
CA ASP A 378 -10.43 5.20 10.75
C ASP A 378 -9.33 6.26 10.79
N HIS A 379 -9.18 6.97 11.90
CA HIS A 379 -8.16 8.00 12.07
C HIS A 379 -7.83 8.25 13.55
N LYS A 380 -6.56 8.55 13.83
CA LYS A 380 -6.04 8.69 15.20
C LYS A 380 -4.97 9.78 15.27
N LEU A 381 -5.10 10.68 16.24
CA LEU A 381 -4.14 11.75 16.51
C LEU A 381 -3.46 11.51 17.85
N ILE A 382 -2.13 11.56 17.85
CA ILE A 382 -1.31 11.75 19.05
C ILE A 382 -0.72 13.15 18.95
N SER A 383 -1.13 14.06 19.84
CA SER A 383 -0.48 15.35 20.01
C SER A 383 -0.03 15.51 21.47
N ALA A 384 1.24 15.85 21.64
CA ALA A 384 1.91 16.06 22.92
C ALA A 384 3.10 17.03 22.72
N PRO A 385 3.64 17.64 23.80
CA PRO A 385 4.79 18.55 23.67
C PRO A 385 5.99 17.89 22.96
N GLY A 386 6.27 18.33 21.73
CA GLY A 386 7.35 17.80 20.89
C GLY A 386 7.05 16.51 20.13
N VAL A 387 5.78 16.05 20.12
CA VAL A 387 5.33 14.87 19.34
C VAL A 387 3.95 15.15 18.75
N ASN A 388 3.88 15.35 17.43
CA ASN A 388 2.65 15.21 16.65
C ASN A 388 2.75 13.95 15.78
N ILE A 389 1.72 13.10 15.79
CA ILE A 389 1.55 11.94 14.91
C ILE A 389 0.07 11.84 14.51
N ALA A 390 -0.22 11.88 13.22
CA ALA A 390 -1.56 11.62 12.68
C ALA A 390 -1.52 10.33 11.85
N ALA A 391 -2.49 9.46 12.08
CA ALA A 391 -2.77 8.28 11.29
C ALA A 391 -4.18 8.38 10.71
N ALA A 392 -4.35 7.96 9.46
CA ALA A 392 -5.64 7.87 8.81
C ALA A 392 -5.66 6.70 7.82
N SER A 393 -6.82 6.06 7.69
CA SER A 393 -7.07 4.91 6.81
C SER A 393 -8.48 4.98 6.24
N ARG A 394 -8.63 4.70 4.93
CA ARG A 394 -9.88 4.88 4.19
C ARG A 394 -10.11 3.76 3.17
N ARG A 395 -11.35 3.29 3.08
CA ARG A 395 -11.82 2.33 2.08
C ARG A 395 -11.65 2.85 0.66
N GLY A 396 -11.15 1.98 -0.21
CA GLY A 396 -10.94 2.19 -1.63
C GLY A 396 -12.22 2.13 -2.45
N ARG A 397 -12.16 2.70 -3.65
CA ARG A 397 -13.27 2.71 -4.61
C ARG A 397 -13.54 1.33 -5.19
N SER A 398 -12.51 0.50 -5.32
CA SER A 398 -12.64 -0.94 -5.60
C SER A 398 -13.63 -1.59 -4.63
N HIS A 399 -13.40 -1.39 -3.34
CA HIS A 399 -14.17 -1.98 -2.24
C HIS A 399 -15.56 -1.34 -2.07
N GLU A 400 -15.68 -0.02 -2.23
CA GLU A 400 -16.97 0.67 -2.33
C GLU A 400 -17.85 0.11 -3.47
N HIS A 401 -17.28 -0.22 -4.64
CA HIS A 401 -18.06 -0.70 -5.79
C HIS A 401 -18.66 -2.09 -5.58
N VAL A 402 -17.93 -2.98 -4.91
CA VAL A 402 -18.34 -4.38 -4.70
C VAL A 402 -19.05 -4.61 -3.36
N GLY A 403 -19.02 -3.63 -2.44
CA GLY A 403 -19.58 -3.77 -1.10
C GLY A 403 -18.69 -4.60 -0.16
N SER A 404 -17.37 -4.59 -0.38
CA SER A 404 -16.41 -5.12 0.58
C SER A 404 -15.96 -4.03 1.55
N PHE A 405 -15.18 -4.44 2.54
CA PHE A 405 -14.61 -3.58 3.55
C PHE A 405 -13.32 -2.91 3.08
N ARG A 406 -12.80 -2.01 3.92
CA ARG A 406 -11.39 -1.69 3.96
C ARG A 406 -10.61 -2.89 4.52
N ASP A 407 -9.58 -3.32 3.83
CA ASP A 407 -8.64 -4.34 4.26
C ASP A 407 -7.32 -3.74 4.84
N ASP A 408 -7.01 -2.48 4.53
CA ASP A 408 -5.96 -1.66 5.17
C ASP A 408 -6.05 -1.51 6.72
N ASP A 409 -4.91 -1.34 7.39
CA ASP A 409 -4.78 -1.10 8.84
C ASP A 409 -3.55 -0.26 9.25
N PHE A 410 -3.54 0.29 10.48
CA PHE A 410 -2.41 1.04 11.06
C PHE A 410 -2.29 0.89 12.57
N PHE A 411 -1.09 1.16 13.11
CA PHE A 411 -0.91 1.33 14.55
C PHE A 411 -0.04 2.55 14.86
N ILE A 412 -0.46 3.36 15.84
CA ILE A 412 0.38 4.42 16.44
C ILE A 412 0.36 4.37 17.97
N SER A 413 1.56 4.53 18.55
CA SER A 413 1.77 4.78 19.98
C SER A 413 2.92 5.78 20.21
N SER A 414 2.93 6.40 21.40
CA SER A 414 4.02 7.28 21.85
C SER A 414 4.17 7.12 23.37
N ASN A 415 5.38 6.83 23.83
CA ASN A 415 5.71 6.69 25.24
C ASN A 415 6.34 8.00 25.75
N ARG A 416 5.72 8.66 26.73
CA ARG A 416 6.21 9.94 27.28
C ARG A 416 7.44 9.80 28.18
N ASP A 417 7.65 8.65 28.82
CA ASP A 417 8.72 8.42 29.81
C ASP A 417 10.06 8.04 29.16
N THR A 418 10.01 7.42 27.97
CA THR A 418 11.18 7.10 27.15
C THR A 418 11.28 8.01 25.93
N GLY A 419 10.18 8.61 25.48
CA GLY A 419 10.09 9.46 24.29
C GLY A 419 10.16 8.67 22.98
N TRP A 420 9.89 7.36 23.00
CA TRP A 420 9.80 6.52 21.81
C TRP A 420 8.41 6.61 21.15
N ASN A 421 8.40 6.79 19.83
CA ASN A 421 7.23 6.80 18.97
C ASN A 421 7.24 5.57 18.06
N ILE A 422 6.07 4.99 17.82
CA ILE A 422 5.90 3.80 16.98
C ILE A 422 4.79 4.10 15.97
N MET A 423 5.05 3.82 14.70
CA MET A 423 4.15 4.06 13.56
C MET A 423 4.21 2.86 12.62
N LEU A 424 3.07 2.22 12.34
CA LEU A 424 2.93 1.09 11.43
C LEU A 424 1.78 1.35 10.44
N VAL A 425 1.93 0.83 9.22
CA VAL A 425 0.83 0.58 8.28
C VAL A 425 0.94 -0.84 7.70
N ALA A 426 -0.19 -1.42 7.35
CA ALA A 426 -0.28 -2.71 6.69
C ALA A 426 -1.44 -2.69 5.69
N ASP A 427 -1.16 -2.96 4.41
CA ASP A 427 -2.19 -3.29 3.43
C ASP A 427 -2.61 -4.76 3.61
N GLY A 428 -3.91 -5.02 3.45
CA GLY A 428 -4.46 -6.36 3.44
C GLY A 428 -4.69 -6.83 2.00
N ALA A 429 -3.89 -7.79 1.53
CA ALA A 429 -3.85 -8.21 0.13
C ALA A 429 -5.24 -8.56 -0.43
N GLY A 430 -5.77 -7.79 -1.38
CA GLY A 430 -7.12 -7.97 -1.97
C GLY A 430 -7.38 -9.29 -2.71
N SER A 431 -6.39 -10.21 -2.76
CA SER A 431 -6.55 -11.60 -3.22
C SER A 431 -6.81 -12.60 -2.08
N ALA A 432 -6.77 -12.15 -0.82
CA ALA A 432 -6.84 -12.98 0.38
C ALA A 432 -8.09 -12.61 1.21
N LYS A 433 -9.08 -13.50 1.27
CA LYS A 433 -10.44 -13.25 1.83
C LYS A 433 -10.49 -12.55 3.21
N ASN A 434 -9.53 -12.84 4.09
CA ASN A 434 -9.47 -12.38 5.48
C ASN A 434 -8.27 -11.41 5.71
N SER A 435 -7.68 -10.89 4.63
CA SER A 435 -6.73 -9.77 4.52
C SER A 435 -6.84 -8.75 5.66
N ARG A 436 -8.03 -8.15 5.85
CA ARG A 436 -8.32 -7.11 6.84
C ARG A 436 -8.06 -7.48 8.28
N LYS A 437 -8.13 -8.78 8.58
CA LYS A 437 -7.85 -9.33 9.90
C LYS A 437 -6.38 -9.70 10.02
N GLY A 438 -5.73 -10.07 8.92
CA GLY A 438 -4.27 -10.19 8.84
C GLY A 438 -3.59 -8.86 9.16
N SER A 439 -3.95 -7.80 8.44
CA SER A 439 -3.41 -6.44 8.63
C SER A 439 -3.61 -5.96 10.08
N GLN A 440 -4.83 -6.08 10.62
CA GLN A 440 -5.12 -5.77 12.03
C GLN A 440 -4.25 -6.58 13.00
N ILE A 441 -4.19 -7.91 12.85
CA ILE A 441 -3.39 -8.77 13.74
C ILE A 441 -1.91 -8.36 13.70
N VAL A 442 -1.39 -7.99 12.53
CA VAL A 442 0.01 -7.59 12.35
C VAL A 442 0.28 -6.22 12.96
N THR A 443 -0.54 -5.21 12.68
CA THR A 443 -0.37 -3.84 13.23
C THR A 443 -0.50 -3.84 14.76
N GLU A 444 -1.52 -4.52 15.31
CA GLU A 444 -1.69 -4.66 16.75
C GLU A 444 -0.56 -5.46 17.40
N THR A 445 -0.19 -6.63 16.85
CA THR A 445 0.82 -7.50 17.48
C THR A 445 2.19 -6.83 17.51
N VAL A 446 2.66 -6.31 16.36
CA VAL A 446 3.97 -5.68 16.25
C VAL A 446 3.99 -4.35 17.01
N GLY A 447 2.91 -3.56 16.92
CA GLY A 447 2.75 -2.31 17.66
C GLY A 447 2.83 -2.47 19.17
N HIS A 448 2.09 -3.44 19.73
CA HIS A 448 2.14 -3.73 21.18
C HIS A 448 3.48 -4.32 21.62
N TYR A 449 4.06 -5.25 20.85
CA TYR A 449 5.35 -5.85 21.17
C TYR A 449 6.46 -4.79 21.25
N LEU A 450 6.60 -3.95 20.22
CA LEU A 450 7.59 -2.87 20.20
C LEU A 450 7.34 -1.86 21.32
N SER A 451 6.06 -1.53 21.60
CA SER A 451 5.70 -0.62 22.70
C SER A 451 6.16 -1.14 24.07
N ALA A 452 6.10 -2.45 24.29
CA ALA A 452 6.61 -3.08 25.51
C ALA A 452 8.14 -3.08 25.58
N GLN A 453 8.82 -3.52 24.51
CA GLN A 453 10.29 -3.63 24.47
C GLN A 453 11.03 -2.28 24.59
N LEU A 454 10.37 -1.19 24.22
CA LEU A 454 10.89 0.19 24.24
C LEU A 454 10.39 1.02 25.43
N SER A 455 9.74 0.36 26.39
CA SER A 455 9.35 0.94 27.68
C SER A 455 10.47 0.78 28.73
N GLY A 456 10.30 1.44 29.88
CA GLY A 456 11.17 1.28 31.04
C GLY A 456 12.66 1.58 30.76
N ASP A 457 13.54 0.92 31.51
CA ASP A 457 14.98 1.17 31.44
C ASP A 457 15.64 0.61 30.18
N LYS A 458 15.16 -0.54 29.66
CA LYS A 458 15.56 -1.08 28.34
C LYS A 458 15.41 -0.02 27.22
N GLY A 459 14.28 0.69 27.21
CA GLY A 459 14.02 1.79 26.28
C GLY A 459 14.91 3.01 26.48
N ARG A 460 15.35 3.30 27.72
CA ARG A 460 16.26 4.41 28.05
C ARG A 460 17.70 4.10 27.65
N GLU A 461 18.22 2.93 28.01
CA GLU A 461 19.57 2.49 27.66
C GLU A 461 19.80 2.47 26.14
N LEU A 462 18.83 1.94 25.37
CA LEU A 462 18.90 1.95 23.91
C LEU A 462 18.91 3.38 23.35
N LYS A 463 18.13 4.29 23.95
CA LYS A 463 18.08 5.70 23.56
C LYS A 463 19.39 6.45 23.89
N GLU A 464 20.05 6.16 25.01
CA GLU A 464 21.35 6.73 25.36
C GLU A 464 22.44 6.35 24.33
N ARG A 465 22.47 5.08 23.90
CA ARG A 465 23.34 4.63 22.79
C ARG A 465 23.10 5.40 21.51
N ILE A 466 21.84 5.72 21.20
CA ILE A 466 21.45 6.47 20.00
C ILE A 466 21.75 7.97 20.12
N ILE A 467 21.77 8.51 21.35
CA ILE A 467 22.27 9.87 21.60
C ILE A 467 23.79 9.91 21.31
N ASN A 468 24.56 8.94 21.82
CA ASN A 468 26.01 8.83 21.57
C ASN A 468 26.37 8.56 20.09
N TRP A 469 25.63 7.66 19.44
CA TRP A 469 25.71 7.33 18.01
C TRP A 469 27.13 7.00 17.47
N THR A 470 27.97 6.37 18.29
CA THR A 470 29.28 5.88 17.85
C THR A 470 29.14 4.76 16.80
N PRO A 471 30.17 4.45 15.99
CA PRO A 471 30.08 3.34 15.02
C PRO A 471 29.76 1.98 15.65
N GLU A 472 30.18 1.77 16.91
CA GLU A 472 29.86 0.55 17.67
C GLU A 472 28.42 0.59 18.23
N ASP A 473 27.95 1.74 18.73
CA ASP A 473 26.54 1.90 19.11
C ASP A 473 25.61 1.72 17.90
N GLN A 474 25.99 2.22 16.72
CA GLN A 474 25.23 2.00 15.47
C GLN A 474 25.11 0.51 15.14
N ARG A 475 26.20 -0.27 15.27
CA ARG A 475 26.19 -1.73 15.10
C ARG A 475 25.25 -2.41 16.09
N VAL A 476 25.40 -2.11 17.38
CA VAL A 476 24.58 -2.69 18.47
C VAL A 476 23.09 -2.32 18.34
N VAL A 477 22.78 -1.08 17.96
CA VAL A 477 21.42 -0.60 17.70
C VAL A 477 20.82 -1.31 16.47
N GLY A 478 21.59 -1.48 15.40
CA GLY A 478 21.16 -2.20 14.20
C GLY A 478 20.82 -3.66 14.49
N GLU A 479 21.75 -4.39 15.12
CA GLU A 479 21.53 -5.79 15.55
C GLU A 479 20.33 -5.92 16.51
N THR A 480 20.12 -4.93 17.38
CA THR A 480 18.95 -4.88 18.26
C THR A 480 17.66 -4.71 17.46
N PHE A 481 17.56 -3.73 16.57
CA PHE A 481 16.32 -3.52 15.79
C PHE A 481 16.04 -4.66 14.80
N ILE A 482 17.07 -5.25 14.18
CA ILE A 482 16.93 -6.47 13.36
C ILE A 482 16.26 -7.58 14.17
N ARG A 483 16.75 -7.87 15.39
CA ARG A 483 16.14 -8.87 16.27
C ARG A 483 14.73 -8.51 16.70
N GLN A 484 14.48 -7.25 17.10
CA GLN A 484 13.15 -6.82 17.58
C GLN A 484 12.08 -6.89 16.48
N PHE A 485 12.38 -6.43 15.26
CA PHE A 485 11.44 -6.56 14.14
C PHE A 485 11.24 -8.03 13.71
N HIS A 486 12.29 -8.85 13.75
CA HIS A 486 12.19 -10.29 13.46
C HIS A 486 11.28 -11.02 14.46
N HIS A 487 11.54 -10.85 15.76
CA HIS A 487 10.73 -11.46 16.83
C HIS A 487 9.27 -10.99 16.75
N ALA A 488 9.03 -9.69 16.57
CA ALA A 488 7.68 -9.15 16.42
C ALA A 488 6.94 -9.77 15.22
N SER A 489 7.61 -9.92 14.08
CA SER A 489 7.07 -10.53 12.87
C SER A 489 6.71 -12.02 13.10
N VAL A 490 7.59 -12.78 13.74
CA VAL A 490 7.35 -14.19 14.09
C VAL A 490 6.12 -14.34 15.00
N ILE A 491 5.96 -13.45 15.99
CA ILE A 491 4.78 -13.46 16.88
C ILE A 491 3.51 -13.11 16.09
N ALA A 492 3.55 -12.10 15.21
CA ALA A 492 2.40 -11.71 14.39
C ALA A 492 1.96 -12.84 13.44
N ILE A 493 2.89 -13.50 12.76
CA ILE A 493 2.63 -14.67 11.91
C ILE A 493 2.04 -15.83 12.72
N ASN A 494 2.47 -16.02 13.97
CA ASN A 494 1.88 -17.05 14.84
C ASN A 494 0.47 -16.66 15.34
N ASN A 495 0.20 -15.37 15.56
CA ASN A 495 -1.16 -14.89 15.85
C ASN A 495 -2.10 -15.05 14.65
N ILE A 496 -1.64 -14.82 13.41
CA ILE A 496 -2.38 -15.16 12.19
C ILE A 496 -2.69 -16.66 12.14
N LYS A 497 -1.70 -17.53 12.41
CA LYS A 497 -1.93 -18.99 12.45
C LYS A 497 -3.02 -19.35 13.47
N ASN A 498 -2.96 -18.78 14.67
CA ASN A 498 -3.96 -19.00 15.72
C ASN A 498 -5.37 -18.57 15.27
N GLU A 499 -5.54 -17.36 14.72
CA GLU A 499 -6.84 -16.92 14.20
C GLU A 499 -7.33 -17.80 13.05
N SER A 500 -6.45 -18.20 12.13
CA SER A 500 -6.81 -19.08 11.01
C SER A 500 -7.32 -20.45 11.48
N LEU A 501 -6.78 -21.00 12.57
CA LEU A 501 -7.30 -22.22 13.22
C LEU A 501 -8.66 -21.99 13.89
N ILE A 502 -8.89 -20.83 14.53
CA ILE A 502 -10.17 -20.44 15.15
C ILE A 502 -11.24 -20.06 14.09
N ALA A 503 -10.82 -19.85 12.85
CA ALA A 503 -11.69 -19.55 11.71
C ALA A 503 -11.94 -20.74 10.78
N GLU A 504 -11.26 -21.87 11.00
CA GLU A 504 -11.21 -23.01 10.06
C GLU A 504 -10.77 -22.60 8.63
N GLU A 505 -9.88 -21.61 8.57
CA GLU A 505 -9.40 -20.93 7.36
C GLU A 505 -7.90 -21.16 7.12
N THR A 506 -7.43 -20.83 5.91
CA THR A 506 -6.00 -20.94 5.60
C THR A 506 -5.22 -19.71 6.07
N VAL A 507 -3.98 -19.89 6.55
CA VAL A 507 -3.05 -18.80 6.89
C VAL A 507 -2.92 -17.78 5.75
N LYS A 508 -2.86 -18.26 4.49
CA LYS A 508 -2.76 -17.42 3.29
C LYS A 508 -4.00 -16.55 3.04
N SER A 509 -5.16 -16.88 3.63
CA SER A 509 -6.33 -15.99 3.55
C SER A 509 -6.15 -14.68 4.33
N TYR A 510 -5.12 -14.56 5.18
CA TYR A 510 -4.78 -13.38 5.97
C TYR A 510 -3.50 -12.66 5.48
N SER A 511 -3.11 -12.84 4.21
CA SER A 511 -1.92 -12.19 3.65
C SER A 511 -2.00 -10.65 3.73
N THR A 512 -0.91 -10.03 4.15
CA THR A 512 -0.81 -8.60 4.43
C THR A 512 0.65 -8.12 4.35
N THR A 513 0.86 -6.86 3.99
CA THR A 513 2.18 -6.20 4.06
C THR A 513 2.48 -5.72 5.49
N LEU A 514 3.69 -5.22 5.75
CA LEU A 514 4.03 -4.49 6.98
C LEU A 514 5.13 -3.46 6.73
N LEU A 515 4.78 -2.19 6.90
CA LEU A 515 5.72 -1.09 7.00
C LEU A 515 5.70 -0.57 8.44
N ALA A 516 6.84 -0.61 9.13
CA ALA A 516 6.95 -0.22 10.53
C ALA A 516 8.10 0.75 10.74
N THR A 517 7.92 1.72 11.65
CA THR A 517 9.01 2.53 12.19
C THR A 517 8.94 2.68 13.69
N VAL A 518 10.12 2.85 14.27
CA VAL A 518 10.36 3.21 15.66
C VAL A 518 11.25 4.45 15.65
N SER A 519 10.83 5.54 16.27
CA SER A 519 11.54 6.82 16.19
C SER A 519 11.55 7.62 17.49
N PHE A 520 12.46 8.59 17.60
CA PHE A 520 12.36 9.68 18.57
C PHE A 520 13.09 10.94 18.07
N ARG A 521 12.64 12.11 18.52
CA ARG A 521 13.35 13.39 18.33
C ARG A 521 14.24 13.72 19.54
N THR A 522 15.36 14.38 19.30
CA THR A 522 16.23 14.97 20.34
C THR A 522 16.82 16.26 19.81
N GLY A 523 16.33 17.40 20.32
CA GLY A 523 16.61 18.70 19.71
C GLY A 523 16.17 18.75 18.25
N THR A 524 17.10 19.03 17.35
CA THR A 524 16.86 19.08 15.89
C THR A 524 17.12 17.76 15.16
N GLU A 525 17.53 16.71 15.90
CA GLU A 525 17.78 15.37 15.37
C GLU A 525 16.52 14.50 15.46
N LEU A 526 16.25 13.71 14.40
CA LEU A 526 15.36 12.56 14.43
C LEU A 526 16.21 11.29 14.33
N PHE A 527 16.01 10.33 15.23
CA PHE A 527 16.37 8.94 15.00
C PHE A 527 15.14 8.19 14.46
N ALA A 528 15.35 7.28 13.51
CA ALA A 528 14.39 6.26 13.13
C ALA A 528 15.09 4.91 12.86
N ALA A 529 14.46 3.84 13.31
CA ALA A 529 14.62 2.49 12.76
C ALA A 529 13.35 2.16 11.96
N ALA A 530 13.49 1.55 10.80
CA ALA A 530 12.39 1.15 9.93
C ALA A 530 12.51 -0.33 9.56
N PHE A 531 11.37 -0.99 9.36
CA PHE A 531 11.26 -2.32 8.77
C PHE A 531 10.28 -2.29 7.60
N TRP A 532 10.66 -2.93 6.49
CA TRP A 532 9.96 -2.84 5.21
C TRP A 532 9.64 -4.24 4.65
N MET A 533 8.34 -4.51 4.50
CA MET A 533 7.79 -5.73 3.92
C MET A 533 6.58 -5.34 3.05
N GLY A 534 6.78 -5.18 1.74
CA GLY A 534 5.73 -4.73 0.81
C GLY A 534 6.15 -3.56 -0.09
N ASP A 535 5.16 -2.99 -0.78
CA ASP A 535 5.27 -2.06 -1.91
C ASP A 535 4.78 -0.62 -1.63
N GLY A 536 4.11 -0.39 -0.50
CA GLY A 536 3.94 0.96 0.07
C GLY A 536 5.27 1.65 0.41
N ALA A 537 5.24 2.84 1.02
CA ALA A 537 6.45 3.67 1.20
C ALA A 537 6.71 4.15 2.65
N ILE A 538 7.99 4.13 3.05
CA ILE A 538 8.51 4.77 4.29
C ILE A 538 9.57 5.84 3.92
N ALA A 539 9.43 7.07 4.43
CA ALA A 539 10.39 8.14 4.16
C ALA A 539 10.61 9.14 5.31
N ALA A 540 11.85 9.57 5.49
CA ALA A 540 12.23 10.72 6.32
C ALA A 540 12.51 11.94 5.42
N TYR A 541 11.58 12.87 5.37
CA TYR A 541 11.60 14.07 4.53
C TYR A 541 12.05 15.32 5.30
N GLY A 542 13.01 16.05 4.74
CA GLY A 542 13.46 17.34 5.26
C GLY A 542 14.95 17.60 5.11
N PRO A 543 15.35 18.88 4.91
CA PRO A 543 14.50 20.02 4.51
C PRO A 543 13.89 19.83 3.10
N VAL A 544 13.11 20.80 2.61
CA VAL A 544 12.53 20.82 1.24
C VAL A 544 13.60 20.49 0.19
N GLY A 545 13.22 19.68 -0.81
CA GLY A 545 14.12 19.12 -1.82
C GLY A 545 15.00 17.98 -1.32
N ARG A 546 14.76 17.42 -0.12
CA ARG A 546 15.49 16.27 0.42
C ARG A 546 14.58 15.23 1.07
N VAL A 547 14.66 14.01 0.56
CA VAL A 547 14.02 12.82 1.13
C VAL A 547 15.07 11.74 1.42
N ARG A 548 14.77 10.83 2.34
CA ARG A 548 15.48 9.56 2.56
C ARG A 548 14.44 8.46 2.62
N ILE A 549 14.43 7.57 1.64
CA ILE A 549 13.59 6.37 1.65
C ILE A 549 14.22 5.37 2.64
N LEU A 550 13.41 4.78 3.52
CA LEU A 550 13.90 3.98 4.66
C LEU A 550 13.86 2.46 4.42
N GLY A 551 13.98 2.05 3.15
CA GLY A 551 14.01 0.67 2.69
C GLY A 551 13.96 0.61 1.17
N THR A 552 13.56 -0.53 0.62
CA THR A 552 13.38 -0.77 -0.82
C THR A 552 12.00 -1.41 -1.01
N PRO A 553 11.14 -0.91 -1.91
CA PRO A 553 9.87 -1.55 -2.25
C PRO A 553 10.05 -3.01 -2.69
N ASP A 554 9.17 -3.89 -2.22
CA ASP A 554 9.10 -5.28 -2.67
C ASP A 554 8.33 -5.42 -3.99
N SER A 555 8.86 -4.86 -5.08
CA SER A 555 8.59 -5.46 -6.38
C SER A 555 9.35 -6.80 -6.45
N GLY A 556 8.61 -7.91 -6.49
CA GLY A 556 9.17 -9.28 -6.49
C GLY A 556 9.94 -9.66 -7.75
N GLU A 557 10.13 -10.96 -7.96
CA GLU A 557 10.91 -11.49 -9.12
C GLU A 557 10.30 -11.09 -10.48
N TYR A 558 9.03 -10.71 -10.49
CA TYR A 558 8.32 -10.10 -11.60
C TYR A 558 7.82 -8.72 -11.17
N ALA A 559 7.92 -7.72 -12.06
CA ALA A 559 7.41 -6.39 -11.79
C ALA A 559 5.90 -6.43 -11.47
N GLY A 560 5.51 -5.88 -10.30
CA GLY A 560 4.13 -5.93 -9.80
C GLY A 560 3.79 -7.15 -8.92
N GLN A 561 4.78 -7.85 -8.36
CA GLN A 561 4.53 -8.91 -7.36
C GLN A 561 4.89 -8.44 -5.94
N THR A 562 3.89 -8.04 -5.15
CA THR A 562 4.01 -7.74 -3.72
C THR A 562 4.59 -8.92 -2.92
N ARG A 563 5.40 -8.63 -1.89
CA ARG A 563 5.82 -9.62 -0.87
C ARG A 563 5.14 -9.32 0.47
N PHE A 564 4.53 -10.35 1.05
CA PHE A 564 3.74 -10.25 2.29
C PHE A 564 4.51 -10.74 3.52
N LEU A 565 4.02 -10.43 4.72
CA LEU A 565 4.61 -10.86 5.98
C LEU A 565 4.21 -12.32 6.32
N ASP A 566 5.02 -13.27 5.86
CA ASP A 566 4.78 -14.72 6.07
C ASP A 566 6.00 -15.48 6.62
N VAL A 567 5.88 -16.81 6.71
CA VAL A 567 6.91 -17.71 7.25
C VAL A 567 8.18 -17.67 6.42
N ASP A 568 8.09 -17.51 5.11
CA ASP A 568 9.24 -17.47 4.21
C ASP A 568 9.93 -16.10 4.36
N ALA A 569 9.18 -15.01 4.49
CA ALA A 569 9.70 -13.68 4.75
C ALA A 569 10.54 -13.59 6.05
N VAL A 570 10.11 -14.22 7.16
CA VAL A 570 10.90 -14.26 8.41
C VAL A 570 11.97 -15.36 8.42
N SER A 571 11.99 -16.23 7.41
CA SER A 571 13.02 -17.25 7.22
C SER A 571 14.07 -16.84 6.17
N ASP A 572 13.85 -15.72 5.48
CA ASP A 572 14.78 -15.11 4.52
C ASP A 572 16.11 -14.75 5.22
N PRO A 573 17.26 -15.33 4.81
CA PRO A 573 18.58 -14.96 5.34
C PRO A 573 18.90 -13.47 5.15
N GLU A 574 18.24 -12.81 4.21
CA GLU A 574 18.40 -11.39 3.92
C GLU A 574 17.39 -10.48 4.65
N PHE A 575 16.59 -11.00 5.59
CA PHE A 575 15.67 -10.21 6.44
C PHE A 575 16.35 -8.96 7.05
N SER A 576 17.64 -9.05 7.40
CA SER A 576 18.43 -7.92 7.92
C SER A 576 18.51 -6.73 6.96
N LYS A 577 18.42 -6.93 5.63
CA LYS A 577 18.37 -5.85 4.62
C LYS A 577 17.06 -5.07 4.64
N ARG A 578 15.99 -5.65 5.19
CA ARG A 578 14.67 -5.03 5.35
C ARG A 578 14.61 -4.03 6.48
N VAL A 579 15.63 -4.02 7.34
CA VAL A 579 15.73 -3.11 8.49
C VAL A 579 16.76 -2.02 8.19
N SER A 580 16.31 -0.77 8.19
CA SER A 580 17.20 0.39 8.11
C SER A 580 17.22 1.14 9.44
N ILE A 581 18.34 1.79 9.77
CA ILE A 581 18.45 2.69 10.90
C ILE A 581 19.13 3.99 10.48
N GLY A 582 18.80 5.09 11.12
CA GLY A 582 19.51 6.34 10.90
C GLY A 582 19.14 7.46 11.87
N LYS A 583 20.00 8.47 11.87
CA LYS A 583 19.90 9.65 12.74
C LYS A 583 20.29 10.87 11.92
N TRP A 584 19.39 11.84 11.81
CA TRP A 584 19.56 13.00 10.91
C TRP A 584 19.01 14.29 11.51
N THR A 585 19.69 15.40 11.25
CA THR A 585 19.18 16.75 11.51
C THR A 585 18.21 17.22 10.43
N GLY A 586 17.25 18.06 10.82
CA GLY A 586 16.40 18.81 9.88
C GLY A 586 15.32 17.99 9.16
N ILE A 587 15.01 16.78 9.64
CA ILE A 587 13.83 16.02 9.20
C ILE A 587 12.57 16.75 9.69
N SER A 588 11.74 17.19 8.76
CA SER A 588 10.46 17.85 9.04
C SER A 588 9.31 16.86 9.18
N HIS A 589 9.33 15.77 8.41
CA HIS A 589 8.28 14.75 8.42
C HIS A 589 8.89 13.34 8.37
N LEU A 590 8.34 12.41 9.15
CA LEU A 590 8.48 10.96 8.97
C LEU A 590 7.13 10.44 8.47
N VAL A 591 7.13 9.76 7.33
CA VAL A 591 5.91 9.35 6.61
C VAL A 591 5.94 7.85 6.33
N LEU A 592 4.82 7.17 6.59
CA LEU A 592 4.50 5.82 6.14
C LEU A 592 3.20 5.86 5.33
N MET A 593 3.07 5.08 4.27
CA MET A 593 1.81 4.92 3.53
C MET A 593 1.70 3.58 2.81
N THR A 594 0.48 3.11 2.54
CA THR A 594 0.19 1.95 1.68
C THR A 594 0.27 2.32 0.18
N ASP A 595 0.32 1.30 -0.67
CA ASP A 595 0.45 1.39 -2.13
C ASP A 595 -0.62 2.30 -2.76
N GLY A 596 -1.88 2.19 -2.31
CA GLY A 596 -2.99 3.02 -2.75
C GLY A 596 -2.82 4.53 -2.51
N VAL A 597 -1.78 4.95 -1.77
CA VAL A 597 -1.30 6.34 -1.68
C VAL A 597 0.03 6.55 -2.40
N SER A 598 1.00 5.62 -2.30
CA SER A 598 2.30 5.80 -2.95
C SER A 598 2.24 5.67 -4.48
N ASP A 599 1.50 4.74 -5.05
CA ASP A 599 1.36 4.58 -6.50
C ASP A 599 0.75 5.84 -7.16
N PRO A 600 -0.39 6.39 -6.71
CA PRO A 600 -0.95 7.63 -7.27
C PRO A 600 -0.21 8.92 -6.88
N ARG A 601 1.00 8.84 -6.32
CA ARG A 601 1.92 9.99 -6.16
C ARG A 601 3.28 9.75 -6.80
N PHE A 602 3.82 8.54 -6.69
CA PHE A 602 5.16 8.18 -7.11
C PHE A 602 5.20 7.37 -8.42
N GLU A 603 4.17 6.59 -8.75
CA GLU A 603 4.02 5.80 -10.00
C GLU A 603 5.04 4.66 -10.20
N THR A 604 6.26 4.79 -9.64
CA THR A 604 7.38 3.84 -9.71
C THR A 604 8.39 4.13 -8.58
N ASP A 605 9.31 3.20 -8.31
CA ASP A 605 10.49 3.40 -7.45
C ASP A 605 11.32 4.63 -7.83
N ASN A 606 11.46 4.91 -9.13
CA ASN A 606 12.15 6.11 -9.62
C ASN A 606 11.43 7.41 -9.20
N GLY A 607 10.11 7.34 -9.01
CA GLY A 607 9.32 8.42 -8.43
C GLY A 607 9.48 8.51 -6.91
N LEU A 608 9.63 7.41 -6.18
CA LEU A 608 9.96 7.44 -4.75
C LEU A 608 11.33 8.11 -4.52
N GLN A 609 12.28 7.95 -5.43
CA GLN A 609 13.57 8.65 -5.38
C GLN A 609 13.53 10.12 -5.88
N ASN A 610 12.37 10.62 -6.33
CA ASN A 610 12.22 11.97 -6.87
C ASN A 610 11.83 12.99 -5.77
N PRO A 611 12.71 13.93 -5.37
CA PRO A 611 12.41 14.85 -4.28
C PRO A 611 11.25 15.79 -4.56
N GLN A 612 11.03 16.19 -5.83
CA GLN A 612 9.95 17.11 -6.19
C GLN A 612 8.56 16.47 -6.02
N LYS A 613 8.44 15.14 -6.15
CA LYS A 613 7.21 14.41 -5.82
C LYS A 613 6.92 14.42 -4.31
N TRP A 614 7.96 14.34 -3.48
CA TRP A 614 7.82 14.51 -2.03
C TRP A 614 7.53 15.96 -1.63
N ASP A 615 8.17 16.95 -2.26
CA ASP A 615 7.86 18.37 -2.06
C ASP A 615 6.37 18.65 -2.35
N ALA A 616 5.83 18.06 -3.42
CA ALA A 616 4.41 18.14 -3.77
C ALA A 616 3.50 17.45 -2.73
N LEU A 617 3.76 16.18 -2.39
CA LEU A 617 2.98 15.44 -1.39
C LEU A 617 2.94 16.15 -0.03
N ILE A 618 4.09 16.63 0.46
CA ILE A 618 4.17 17.33 1.74
C ILE A 618 3.44 18.68 1.66
N THR A 619 3.49 19.37 0.53
CA THR A 619 2.70 20.60 0.31
C THR A 619 1.18 20.33 0.29
N GLU A 620 0.74 19.20 -0.26
CA GLU A 620 -0.67 18.78 -0.25
C GLU A 620 -1.20 18.46 1.16
N ILE A 621 -0.42 17.76 1.99
CA ILE A 621 -0.88 17.32 3.33
C ILE A 621 -0.60 18.32 4.46
N SER A 622 0.37 19.23 4.32
CA SER A 622 0.71 20.23 5.34
C SER A 622 -0.48 21.04 5.90
N PRO A 623 -1.51 21.42 5.10
CA PRO A 623 -2.72 22.07 5.64
C PRO A 623 -3.49 21.19 6.64
N CYS A 624 -3.61 19.89 6.35
CA CYS A 624 -4.25 18.91 7.23
C CYS A 624 -3.43 18.69 8.51
N LEU A 625 -2.10 18.73 8.40
CA LEU A 625 -1.15 18.55 9.52
C LEU A 625 -0.85 19.87 10.28
N SER A 626 -1.73 20.87 10.19
CA SER A 626 -1.67 22.06 11.04
C SER A 626 -1.89 21.71 12.52
N ASP A 627 -1.49 22.59 13.46
CA ASP A 627 -1.71 22.41 14.91
C ASP A 627 -3.21 22.50 15.24
N ASN A 628 -3.91 21.39 15.01
CA ASN A 628 -5.35 21.27 14.92
C ASN A 628 -5.79 19.91 15.52
N PRO A 629 -6.74 19.86 16.47
CA PRO A 629 -7.25 18.59 17.00
C PRO A 629 -7.88 17.67 15.93
N GLN A 630 -8.27 18.21 14.77
CA GLN A 630 -8.83 17.46 13.65
C GLN A 630 -7.77 16.98 12.63
N ALA A 631 -6.46 17.11 12.89
CA ALA A 631 -5.44 16.83 11.87
C ALA A 631 -5.53 15.42 11.25
N ALA A 632 -5.88 14.40 12.04
CA ALA A 632 -6.09 13.04 11.55
C ALA A 632 -7.41 12.87 10.75
N GLU A 633 -8.49 13.55 11.14
CA GLU A 633 -9.76 13.60 10.40
C GLU A 633 -9.56 14.29 9.03
N GLN A 634 -8.81 15.39 9.00
CA GLN A 634 -8.51 16.12 7.77
C GLN A 634 -7.55 15.34 6.85
N LEU A 635 -6.65 14.53 7.40
CA LEU A 635 -5.86 13.56 6.62
C LEU A 635 -6.77 12.46 6.04
N ALA A 636 -7.74 11.96 6.80
CA ALA A 636 -8.69 10.93 6.34
C ALA A 636 -9.61 11.39 5.19
N GLU A 637 -9.97 12.68 5.14
CA GLU A 637 -10.67 13.25 3.98
C GLU A 637 -9.71 13.61 2.84
N TRP A 638 -8.46 14.00 3.09
CA TRP A 638 -7.45 14.14 2.03
C TRP A 638 -7.22 12.81 1.27
N LEU A 639 -7.21 11.68 1.98
CA LEU A 639 -7.10 10.33 1.38
C LEU A 639 -8.25 10.02 0.39
N ASN A 640 -9.35 10.79 0.39
CA ASN A 640 -10.44 10.67 -0.59
C ASN A 640 -10.07 11.16 -2.01
N PHE A 641 -8.86 11.66 -2.28
CA PHE A 641 -8.48 12.22 -3.59
C PHE A 641 -8.83 11.29 -4.79
N PHE A 642 -9.17 11.84 -5.95
CA PHE A 642 -9.41 11.05 -7.16
C PHE A 642 -8.11 10.85 -7.94
N SER A 643 -7.77 9.61 -8.28
CA SER A 643 -6.71 9.28 -9.23
C SER A 643 -7.21 8.21 -10.22
N PRO A 644 -7.01 8.36 -11.54
CA PRO A 644 -7.36 7.33 -12.52
C PRO A 644 -6.56 6.03 -12.28
N GLY A 645 -7.20 4.88 -12.41
CA GLY A 645 -6.58 3.54 -12.25
C GLY A 645 -6.24 3.15 -10.80
N ASN A 646 -6.04 4.12 -9.91
CA ASN A 646 -5.61 3.92 -8.53
C ASN A 646 -6.83 3.98 -7.60
N HIS A 647 -7.38 2.81 -7.29
CA HIS A 647 -8.71 2.68 -6.70
C HIS A 647 -8.75 1.93 -5.37
N ASP A 648 -7.58 1.50 -4.87
CA ASP A 648 -7.47 0.72 -3.66
C ASP A 648 -7.69 1.50 -2.36
N ASP A 649 -7.67 0.76 -1.25
CA ASP A 649 -7.62 1.31 0.10
C ASP A 649 -6.40 2.22 0.30
N ARG A 650 -6.48 3.07 1.33
CA ARG A 650 -5.48 4.11 1.55
C ARG A 650 -5.22 4.38 3.00
N THR A 651 -3.97 4.20 3.41
CA THR A 651 -3.51 4.48 4.76
C THR A 651 -2.25 5.33 4.72
N MET A 652 -2.18 6.30 5.62
CA MET A 652 -1.01 7.13 5.83
C MET A 652 -0.82 7.42 7.31
N VAL A 653 0.43 7.38 7.76
CA VAL A 653 0.84 7.82 9.10
C VAL A 653 1.98 8.82 8.96
N VAL A 654 1.80 10.00 9.54
CA VAL A 654 2.78 11.09 9.50
C VAL A 654 3.12 11.56 10.90
N SER A 655 4.40 11.75 11.20
CA SER A 655 4.88 12.51 12.35
C SER A 655 5.67 13.72 11.90
N TRP A 656 5.46 14.86 12.55
CA TRP A 656 6.13 16.13 12.30
C TRP A 656 6.66 16.72 13.61
#